data_AF-A0A970T0T9-F1
#
_entry.id   AF-A0A970T0T9-F1
#
_cell.length_a   1.000
_cell.length_b   1.000
_cell.length_c   1.000
_cell.angle_alpha   90.00
_cell.angle_beta   90.00
_cell.angle_gamma   90.00
#
_symmetry.space_group_name_H-M   'P 1'
#
loop_
_entity.id
_entity.type
_entity.pdbx_description
1 polymer ?
#
loop_
_entity_poly.entity_id
_entity_poly.type
_entity_poly.pdbx_seq_one_letter_code
_entity_poly.pdbx_strand_id
1 'polypeptide(L)'
;MHVVVLLATVLVGAPWPGWLDALVESYSGDSVAAVQRAEAEGLVTAMEARIALDWLTQDGFVDVTGGRQVELTATRFEPTPAIDALREEWRQLDDDGVGATDRRRFELYLRACHTRRLQRLAPFEGPLGRIAYTIHYDMGGSHYAYTEAQSDAQNERNWVPGASLNVLSVVDGYGSTQVLLEDVGGVIRDPDIAWDASTILFAWKRSLDEDDYHLYEMDVATGAVTQLTRGLGAADYEGAYLPNGEIVFNSTRCVQTVDCWWTEVSNLYLLDPQSGAIRRATYDQVHTNYPTVTPDGRVIYTRWDYSDRGQIFPQGLFEMRHDATGQAALYGNNSYFPTTILHARAVPGTSRYVAIFTGHHTLQTGWLGLIDPSLGREENSGAQLIAPVRQTEAERIDVYGQWGDQFQYPYPLSETAFLASIRPEGWPLYGVYWVDISGNRELLAWDETYSHSCNQAMPLQQRPRPPAVPIPAQAGEEKATLYVQDVAYGPGLEGVEPVEARRLRVVALEYRAAGIGESYNVGPAGDALVCTPVSIQGAWDVKRVLGTVPIEADGSALFEVPARTPLYFQVLDEHGFAIQSMRSWMTLQPGENRSCVGCHEDPNGSVPNRELSLALRRDPSRIEPWLPAATDDPALAQIGGYDFRREVQPILDQHCIGCHRVPIAECVPVDEATVLIPPRQGGWRYSLERPAEDWDRPEFDDSSWLSGWAGFGSGEVPGGEARTPWTSEDIWLRRTVHLDAPPANPALLAHHDDDMEVWINGVLAASTSGYTHDYGLVSIAPDAMKAFHAGDNVIAVHAWQSVGGQYIDVGLVDLPAPAAGPPGTEPAFSLLGVERYDPLSRKGWSDGYRGLARRGIAEWINPQSAPPMLAPREAGAVASPLIGMLRDGHYGAILSAEGIGSIALWIDLLVPYYGAYDAGLSTEDRLLYQHFASKRERLSEGYAPAAVNQP
;
A
#
# COMPACT_ATOMS: atom_id res chain seq x y z
N MET A 1 -8.24 16.06 16.86
CA MET A 1 -9.23 16.19 17.96
C MET A 1 -8.96 17.48 18.73
N HIS A 2 -9.62 18.59 18.34
CA HIS A 2 -9.93 19.84 19.07
C HIS A 2 -10.29 20.94 18.04
N VAL A 3 -11.21 21.84 18.42
CA VAL A 3 -11.80 22.97 17.67
C VAL A 3 -13.11 22.66 16.92
N VAL A 4 -14.21 22.58 17.66
CA VAL A 4 -15.57 22.91 17.18
C VAL A 4 -16.25 23.78 18.24
N VAL A 5 -16.19 25.11 18.08
CA VAL A 5 -17.19 26.05 18.60
C VAL A 5 -17.13 27.30 17.72
N LEU A 6 -18.10 27.47 16.82
CA LEU A 6 -18.72 28.77 16.45
C LEU A 6 -19.55 28.64 15.17
N LEU A 7 -20.88 28.59 15.31
CA LEU A 7 -21.88 29.41 14.61
C LEU A 7 -23.28 28.80 14.80
N ALA A 8 -23.96 29.22 15.86
CA ALA A 8 -25.40 29.06 15.98
C ALA A 8 -26.06 30.40 15.64
N THR A 9 -26.73 30.50 14.48
CA THR A 9 -27.75 31.55 14.28
C THR A 9 -28.81 31.15 13.25
N VAL A 10 -29.98 30.78 13.79
CA VAL A 10 -31.35 31.15 13.36
C VAL A 10 -31.88 30.64 12.01
N LEU A 11 -32.68 29.57 12.10
CA LEU A 11 -33.99 29.48 11.45
C LEU A 11 -35.00 29.02 12.51
N VAL A 12 -35.79 29.96 13.04
CA VAL A 12 -36.86 29.68 14.01
C VAL A 12 -38.09 29.22 13.23
N GLY A 13 -38.17 27.91 13.00
CA GLY A 13 -39.45 27.22 12.80
C GLY A 13 -40.20 27.06 14.12
N ALA A 14 -41.50 26.75 14.08
CA ALA A 14 -42.29 26.47 15.28
C ALA A 14 -41.59 25.44 16.19
N PRO A 15 -41.63 25.59 17.52
CA PRO A 15 -41.01 24.62 18.44
C PRO A 15 -41.60 23.23 18.18
N TRP A 16 -40.73 22.24 18.05
CA TRP A 16 -41.15 20.85 18.03
C TRP A 16 -41.82 20.53 19.37
N PRO A 17 -42.81 19.62 19.40
CA PRO A 17 -43.31 19.10 20.65
C PRO A 17 -42.16 18.48 21.46
N GLY A 18 -42.17 18.63 22.79
CA GLY A 18 -41.07 18.17 23.66
C GLY A 18 -40.71 16.69 23.52
N TRP A 19 -41.65 15.86 23.05
CA TRP A 19 -41.41 14.45 22.76
C TRP A 19 -40.56 14.21 21.50
N LEU A 20 -40.71 15.06 20.48
CA LEU A 20 -39.93 14.99 19.25
C LEU A 20 -38.54 15.62 19.45
N ASP A 21 -38.46 16.67 20.28
CA ASP A 21 -37.18 17.19 20.78
C ASP A 21 -36.41 16.11 21.56
N ALA A 22 -37.06 15.34 22.44
CA ALA A 22 -36.41 14.24 23.16
C ALA A 22 -35.90 13.15 22.22
N LEU A 23 -36.67 12.78 21.18
CA LEU A 23 -36.23 11.79 20.17
C LEU A 23 -34.99 12.27 19.42
N VAL A 24 -34.89 13.56 19.07
CA VAL A 24 -33.72 14.12 18.37
C VAL A 24 -32.55 14.40 19.31
N GLU A 25 -32.76 14.80 20.56
CA GLU A 25 -31.66 14.95 21.53
C GLU A 25 -30.90 13.63 21.75
N SER A 26 -31.60 12.48 21.63
CA SER A 26 -30.96 11.15 21.65
C SER A 26 -29.88 10.95 20.57
N TYR A 27 -29.93 11.74 19.49
CA TYR A 27 -28.95 11.76 18.40
C TYR A 27 -27.62 12.39 18.81
N SER A 28 -27.63 13.37 19.72
CA SER A 28 -26.45 14.18 20.10
C SER A 28 -25.54 13.58 21.19
N GLY A 29 -25.78 12.32 21.59
CA GLY A 29 -24.85 11.57 22.44
C GLY A 29 -25.30 11.29 23.88
N ASP A 30 -26.60 11.38 24.19
CA ASP A 30 -27.17 10.96 25.49
C ASP A 30 -28.36 10.00 25.25
N SER A 31 -28.07 8.87 24.61
CA SER A 31 -29.04 7.96 23.98
C SER A 31 -29.99 7.26 24.96
N VAL A 32 -29.57 7.02 26.21
CA VAL A 32 -30.32 6.19 27.17
C VAL A 32 -31.46 6.95 27.85
N ALA A 33 -31.23 8.18 28.31
CA ALA A 33 -32.23 8.95 29.06
C ALA A 33 -33.38 9.47 28.18
N ALA A 34 -33.11 9.71 26.90
CA ALA A 34 -34.08 10.21 25.93
C ALA A 34 -35.01 9.09 25.41
N VAL A 35 -34.47 7.91 25.10
CA VAL A 35 -35.25 6.72 24.73
C VAL A 35 -36.19 6.32 25.88
N GLN A 36 -35.69 6.31 27.13
CA GLN A 36 -36.51 6.04 28.31
C GLN A 36 -37.65 7.05 28.52
N ARG A 37 -37.48 8.32 28.11
CA ARG A 37 -38.55 9.33 28.15
C ARG A 37 -39.58 9.15 27.03
N ALA A 38 -39.15 8.84 25.81
CA ALA A 38 -40.06 8.54 24.69
C ALA A 38 -40.91 7.28 24.95
N GLU A 39 -40.32 6.26 25.59
CA GLU A 39 -41.03 5.07 26.08
C GLU A 39 -42.03 5.41 27.18
N ALA A 40 -41.65 6.26 28.16
CA ALA A 40 -42.53 6.68 29.25
C ALA A 40 -43.78 7.45 28.76
N GLU A 41 -43.70 8.08 27.59
CA GLU A 41 -44.81 8.78 26.93
C GLU A 41 -45.62 7.90 25.97
N GLY A 42 -45.24 6.62 25.79
CA GLY A 42 -45.96 5.63 24.99
C GLY A 42 -45.99 5.92 23.49
N LEU A 43 -44.93 6.52 22.96
CA LEU A 43 -44.83 6.97 21.56
C LEU A 43 -44.17 5.95 20.64
N VAL A 44 -43.16 5.24 21.16
CA VAL A 44 -42.37 4.20 20.51
C VAL A 44 -41.82 3.29 21.61
N THR A 45 -41.63 2.00 21.32
CA THR A 45 -40.73 1.13 22.11
C THR A 45 -39.27 1.55 21.89
N ALA A 46 -38.33 1.19 22.79
CA ALA A 46 -36.90 1.47 22.60
C ALA A 46 -36.37 1.04 21.23
N MET A 47 -36.85 -0.10 20.72
CA MET A 47 -36.50 -0.65 19.42
C MET A 47 -36.98 0.23 18.25
N GLU A 48 -38.17 0.82 18.37
CA GLU A 48 -38.76 1.68 17.35
C GLU A 48 -38.12 3.08 17.30
N ALA A 49 -37.61 3.58 18.43
CA ALA A 49 -37.02 4.91 18.51
C ALA A 49 -35.79 5.09 17.58
N ARG A 50 -34.88 4.11 17.57
CA ARG A 50 -33.66 4.18 16.75
C ARG A 50 -33.96 4.05 15.25
N ILE A 51 -34.87 3.14 14.90
CA ILE A 51 -35.33 2.94 13.52
C ILE A 51 -36.06 4.20 13.01
N ALA A 52 -36.92 4.79 13.84
CA ALA A 52 -37.61 6.03 13.51
C ALA A 52 -36.62 7.19 13.28
N LEU A 53 -35.55 7.28 14.07
CA LEU A 53 -34.52 8.29 13.89
C LEU A 53 -33.76 8.11 12.58
N ASP A 54 -33.37 6.89 12.22
CA ASP A 54 -32.74 6.62 10.92
C ASP A 54 -33.66 6.99 9.75
N TRP A 55 -34.96 6.68 9.81
CA TRP A 55 -35.91 7.14 8.80
C TRP A 55 -36.00 8.66 8.70
N LEU A 56 -36.04 9.37 9.83
CA LEU A 56 -36.08 10.82 9.85
C LEU A 56 -34.83 11.45 9.22
N THR A 57 -33.66 10.86 9.45
CA THR A 57 -32.40 11.27 8.82
C THR A 57 -32.42 10.99 7.31
N GLN A 58 -32.78 9.77 6.91
CA GLN A 58 -32.89 9.37 5.50
C GLN A 58 -33.80 10.30 4.71
N ASP A 59 -34.97 10.61 5.29
CA ASP A 59 -35.96 11.43 4.63
C ASP A 59 -35.62 12.93 4.75
N GLY A 60 -34.54 13.36 5.43
CA GLY A 60 -34.06 14.74 5.47
C GLY A 60 -34.83 15.67 6.43
N PHE A 61 -35.30 15.15 7.57
CA PHE A 61 -35.98 15.94 8.61
C PHE A 61 -35.02 16.44 9.70
N VAL A 62 -33.97 15.66 9.95
CA VAL A 62 -32.91 15.94 10.93
C VAL A 62 -31.59 15.95 10.18
N ASP A 63 -30.85 17.06 10.23
CA ASP A 63 -29.48 17.11 9.74
C ASP A 63 -28.51 16.56 10.82
N VAL A 64 -27.35 16.08 10.36
CA VAL A 64 -26.31 15.43 11.17
C VAL A 64 -25.68 16.34 12.24
N THR A 65 -25.92 17.65 12.15
CA THR A 65 -25.50 18.66 13.13
C THR A 65 -26.58 18.99 14.17
N GLY A 66 -27.74 18.31 14.12
CA GLY A 66 -28.94 18.68 14.88
C GLY A 66 -29.72 19.85 14.26
N GLY A 67 -29.35 20.28 13.04
CA GLY A 67 -30.08 21.24 12.24
C GLY A 67 -31.49 20.73 11.91
N ARG A 68 -32.51 21.56 12.13
CA ARG A 68 -33.92 21.17 12.04
C ARG A 68 -34.51 21.63 10.70
N GLN A 69 -35.02 20.71 9.87
CA GLN A 69 -35.97 21.07 8.81
C GLN A 69 -37.41 20.90 9.31
N VAL A 70 -38.28 21.86 8.97
CA VAL A 70 -39.50 22.16 9.75
C VAL A 70 -40.77 21.49 9.19
N GLU A 71 -40.71 20.69 8.13
CA GLU A 71 -41.95 20.27 7.45
C GLU A 71 -41.95 18.80 6.97
N LEU A 72 -42.69 17.94 7.68
CA LEU A 72 -43.10 16.62 7.19
C LEU A 72 -44.03 16.80 5.96
N THR A 73 -43.72 16.14 4.84
CA THR A 73 -44.50 16.23 3.59
C THR A 73 -44.76 14.85 2.97
N ALA A 74 -45.96 14.65 2.40
CA ALA A 74 -46.34 13.39 1.75
C ALA A 74 -45.54 13.06 0.47
N THR A 75 -44.83 14.03 -0.12
CA THR A 75 -44.01 13.82 -1.33
C THR A 75 -42.83 12.88 -1.08
N ARG A 76 -42.44 12.67 0.18
CA ARG A 76 -41.36 11.76 0.60
C ARG A 76 -41.81 10.31 0.77
N PHE A 77 -43.11 10.03 0.68
CA PHE A 77 -43.64 8.66 0.68
C PHE A 77 -43.36 7.97 -0.66
N GLU A 78 -42.84 6.74 -0.64
CA GLU A 78 -42.64 5.95 -1.87
C GLU A 78 -44.00 5.57 -2.49
N PRO A 79 -44.20 5.72 -3.81
CA PRO A 79 -45.49 5.44 -4.44
C PRO A 79 -45.74 3.93 -4.55
N THR A 80 -46.43 3.37 -3.56
CA THR A 80 -46.91 1.98 -3.60
C THR A 80 -48.39 1.91 -3.27
N PRO A 81 -49.14 0.88 -3.72
CA PRO A 81 -50.57 0.76 -3.45
C PRO A 81 -50.93 0.81 -1.95
N ALA A 82 -50.06 0.29 -1.07
CA ALA A 82 -50.28 0.33 0.37
C ALA A 82 -50.02 1.73 0.97
N ILE A 83 -49.08 2.49 0.39
CA ILE A 83 -48.74 3.83 0.81
C ILE A 83 -49.71 4.88 0.23
N ASP A 84 -50.36 4.60 -0.91
CA ASP A 84 -51.33 5.50 -1.52
C ASP A 84 -52.57 5.76 -0.64
N ALA A 85 -53.00 4.77 0.16
CA ALA A 85 -54.04 4.96 1.16
C ALA A 85 -53.59 5.94 2.27
N LEU A 86 -52.34 5.81 2.73
CA LEU A 86 -51.75 6.69 3.74
C LEU A 86 -51.51 8.12 3.21
N ARG A 87 -51.24 8.26 1.90
CA ARG A 87 -51.18 9.57 1.23
C ARG A 87 -52.52 10.27 1.21
N GLU A 88 -53.62 9.54 1.06
CA GLU A 88 -54.97 10.12 1.13
C GLU A 88 -55.31 10.54 2.56
N GLU A 89 -54.98 9.72 3.56
CA GLU A 89 -55.06 10.14 4.98
C GLU A 89 -54.22 11.40 5.24
N TRP A 90 -53.05 11.52 4.59
CA TRP A 90 -52.20 12.70 4.71
C TRP A 90 -52.86 13.95 4.12
N ARG A 91 -53.45 13.83 2.92
CA ARG A 91 -54.20 14.92 2.29
C ARG A 91 -55.38 15.37 3.16
N GLN A 92 -56.06 14.42 3.81
CA GLN A 92 -57.13 14.77 4.75
C GLN A 92 -56.60 15.59 5.92
N LEU A 93 -55.42 15.28 6.46
CA LEU A 93 -54.78 16.08 7.51
C LEU A 93 -54.36 17.47 6.99
N ASP A 94 -53.93 17.58 5.73
CA ASP A 94 -53.68 18.86 5.08
C ASP A 94 -54.97 19.69 4.96
N ASP A 95 -56.06 19.08 4.47
CA ASP A 95 -57.39 19.70 4.32
C ASP A 95 -57.99 20.14 5.67
N ASP A 96 -57.74 19.36 6.73
CA ASP A 96 -58.17 19.65 8.10
C ASP A 96 -57.31 20.73 8.80
N GLY A 97 -56.27 21.26 8.14
CA GLY A 97 -55.39 22.30 8.67
C GLY A 97 -54.52 21.83 9.83
N VAL A 98 -54.21 20.53 9.90
CA VAL A 98 -53.38 19.93 10.95
C VAL A 98 -51.93 20.40 10.78
N GLY A 99 -51.32 20.98 11.81
CA GLY A 99 -49.96 21.53 11.74
C GLY A 99 -48.88 20.48 11.47
N ALA A 100 -47.76 20.90 10.85
CA ALA A 100 -46.66 20.02 10.44
C ALA A 100 -46.02 19.19 11.57
N THR A 101 -46.11 19.65 12.81
CA THR A 101 -45.56 19.00 14.00
C THR A 101 -46.63 18.31 14.87
N ASP A 102 -47.86 18.20 14.37
CA ASP A 102 -48.95 17.50 15.07
C ASP A 102 -48.65 16.00 15.17
N ARG A 103 -48.91 15.41 16.33
CA ARG A 103 -48.73 13.98 16.62
C ARG A 103 -49.36 13.07 15.57
N ARG A 104 -50.54 13.43 15.03
CA ARG A 104 -51.24 12.63 14.01
C ARG A 104 -50.45 12.53 12.70
N ARG A 105 -49.74 13.60 12.30
CA ARG A 105 -48.87 13.57 11.11
C ARG A 105 -47.67 12.67 11.34
N PHE A 106 -47.09 12.71 12.54
CA PHE A 106 -45.96 11.86 12.89
C PHE A 106 -46.35 10.38 12.97
N GLU A 107 -47.49 10.05 13.58
CA GLU A 107 -48.01 8.67 13.61
C GLU A 107 -48.31 8.14 12.19
N LEU A 108 -48.85 8.99 11.31
CA LEU A 108 -49.06 8.64 9.90
C LEU A 108 -47.74 8.46 9.15
N TYR A 109 -46.73 9.30 9.42
CA TYR A 109 -45.38 9.14 8.89
C TYR A 109 -44.74 7.81 9.32
N LEU A 110 -44.82 7.45 10.60
CA LEU A 110 -44.30 6.17 11.10
C LEU A 110 -45.02 4.97 10.46
N ARG A 111 -46.35 5.03 10.30
CA ARG A 111 -47.11 4.00 9.58
C ARG A 111 -46.66 3.85 8.13
N ALA A 112 -46.38 4.97 7.44
CA ALA A 112 -45.88 4.96 6.07
C ALA A 112 -44.47 4.36 5.99
N CYS A 113 -43.57 4.73 6.91
CA CYS A 113 -42.22 4.18 6.98
C CYS A 113 -42.21 2.69 7.31
N HIS A 114 -43.05 2.26 8.26
CA HIS A 114 -43.23 0.85 8.57
C HIS A 114 -43.73 0.06 7.35
N THR A 115 -44.74 0.59 6.64
CA THR A 115 -45.25 -0.04 5.41
C THR A 115 -44.16 -0.14 4.34
N ARG A 116 -43.40 0.94 4.12
CA ARG A 116 -42.24 0.99 3.22
C ARG A 116 -41.20 -0.06 3.57
N ARG A 117 -40.85 -0.17 4.85
CA ARG A 117 -39.90 -1.16 5.37
C ARG A 117 -40.35 -2.59 5.07
N LEU A 118 -41.60 -2.94 5.42
CA LEU A 118 -42.13 -4.27 5.14
C LEU A 118 -42.06 -4.60 3.64
N GLN A 119 -42.35 -3.63 2.77
CA GLN A 119 -42.26 -3.81 1.32
C GLN A 119 -40.84 -4.01 0.83
N ARG A 120 -39.87 -3.25 1.35
CA ARG A 120 -38.44 -3.37 1.01
C ARG A 120 -37.88 -4.74 1.42
N LEU A 121 -38.27 -5.24 2.60
CA LEU A 121 -37.73 -6.48 3.17
C LEU A 121 -38.44 -7.76 2.70
N ALA A 122 -39.73 -7.69 2.33
CA ALA A 122 -40.54 -8.86 1.95
C ALA A 122 -39.91 -9.78 0.87
N PRO A 123 -39.23 -9.28 -0.18
CA PRO A 123 -38.59 -10.14 -1.17
C PRO A 123 -37.44 -10.99 -0.61
N PHE A 124 -36.96 -10.68 0.59
CA PHE A 124 -35.76 -11.26 1.20
C PHE A 124 -36.04 -11.97 2.53
N GLU A 125 -37.30 -12.29 2.86
CA GLU A 125 -37.68 -12.98 4.10
C GLU A 125 -36.85 -14.25 4.39
N GLY A 126 -36.49 -15.02 3.36
CA GLY A 126 -35.61 -16.19 3.50
C GLY A 126 -34.19 -15.79 3.96
N PRO A 127 -33.41 -15.09 3.11
CA PRO A 127 -32.06 -14.64 3.46
C PRO A 127 -31.96 -13.75 4.70
N LEU A 128 -33.03 -13.00 5.04
CA LEU A 128 -33.07 -12.12 6.22
C LEU A 128 -33.62 -12.82 7.46
N GLY A 129 -34.18 -14.03 7.35
CA GLY A 129 -34.84 -14.70 8.47
C GLY A 129 -33.91 -14.92 9.67
N ARG A 130 -32.65 -15.28 9.39
CA ARG A 130 -31.57 -15.34 10.40
C ARG A 130 -30.26 -14.84 9.80
N ILE A 131 -29.54 -13.99 10.53
CA ILE A 131 -28.27 -13.38 10.09
C ILE A 131 -27.25 -13.51 11.21
N ALA A 132 -26.11 -14.15 10.95
CA ALA A 132 -24.97 -14.13 11.85
C ALA A 132 -24.17 -12.82 11.66
N TYR A 133 -23.73 -12.18 12.74
CA TYR A 133 -22.92 -10.97 12.66
C TYR A 133 -22.08 -10.81 13.93
N THR A 134 -21.08 -9.94 13.89
CA THR A 134 -20.19 -9.67 15.03
C THR A 134 -20.39 -8.25 15.55
N ILE A 135 -20.14 -8.07 16.85
CA ILE A 135 -19.97 -6.74 17.45
C ILE A 135 -18.52 -6.66 17.94
N HIS A 136 -17.77 -5.67 17.48
CA HIS A 136 -16.42 -5.34 17.92
C HIS A 136 -16.04 -3.93 17.43
N TYR A 137 -14.85 -3.43 17.81
CA TYR A 137 -14.37 -2.11 17.38
C TYR A 137 -14.11 -2.04 15.86
N ASP A 138 -14.05 -0.84 15.31
CA ASP A 138 -13.66 -0.63 13.92
C ASP A 138 -12.19 -1.00 13.74
N MET A 139 -11.93 -2.16 13.12
CA MET A 139 -10.57 -2.66 12.92
C MET A 139 -9.86 -1.88 11.82
N GLY A 140 -8.57 -1.61 12.05
CA GLY A 140 -7.68 -0.90 11.15
C GLY A 140 -6.54 -0.24 11.93
N GLY A 141 -5.52 0.22 11.22
CA GLY A 141 -4.36 0.90 11.79
C GLY A 141 -4.04 2.17 11.03
N SER A 142 -2.76 2.35 10.69
CA SER A 142 -2.35 3.41 9.76
C SER A 142 -2.88 3.20 8.34
N HIS A 143 -3.28 1.98 7.99
CA HIS A 143 -3.81 1.58 6.69
C HIS A 143 -4.92 0.53 6.81
N TYR A 144 -5.58 0.25 5.68
CA TYR A 144 -6.72 -0.66 5.63
C TYR A 144 -6.35 -2.12 6.00
N ALA A 145 -5.10 -2.53 5.80
CA ALA A 145 -4.73 -3.94 5.88
C ALA A 145 -4.33 -4.40 7.30
N TYR A 146 -4.01 -3.46 8.20
CA TYR A 146 -3.31 -3.76 9.46
C TYR A 146 -4.29 -4.15 10.56
N THR A 147 -4.66 -5.43 10.62
CA THR A 147 -5.71 -5.94 11.52
C THR A 147 -5.33 -7.23 12.25
N GLU A 148 -4.09 -7.68 12.10
CA GLU A 148 -3.54 -8.95 12.59
C GLU A 148 -3.41 -9.02 14.12
N ALA A 149 -3.05 -7.89 14.74
CA ALA A 149 -2.86 -7.73 16.18
C ALA A 149 -2.01 -8.86 16.82
N GLN A 150 -0.86 -9.20 16.22
CA GLN A 150 0.00 -10.27 16.73
C GLN A 150 0.50 -9.99 18.17
N SER A 151 0.58 -11.02 19.00
CA SER A 151 1.12 -10.94 20.37
C SER A 151 2.58 -10.48 20.40
N ASP A 152 3.32 -10.75 19.32
CA ASP A 152 4.73 -10.36 19.14
C ASP A 152 4.92 -9.42 17.94
N ALA A 153 3.90 -8.61 17.60
CA ALA A 153 3.97 -7.65 16.50
C ALA A 153 5.18 -6.72 16.60
N GLN A 154 5.78 -6.41 15.46
CA GLN A 154 6.97 -5.58 15.27
C GLN A 154 6.69 -4.08 15.50
N ASN A 155 5.46 -3.62 15.22
CA ASN A 155 5.07 -2.23 15.46
C ASN A 155 3.60 -2.09 15.85
N GLU A 156 2.67 -2.16 14.90
CA GLU A 156 1.25 -1.88 15.15
C GLU A 156 0.52 -3.07 15.79
N ARG A 157 -0.26 -2.77 16.83
CA ARG A 157 -1.13 -3.73 17.53
C ARG A 157 -2.53 -3.16 17.67
N ASN A 158 -3.32 -3.28 16.61
CA ASN A 158 -4.68 -2.76 16.59
C ASN A 158 -5.60 -3.69 17.37
N TRP A 159 -5.88 -3.35 18.64
CA TRP A 159 -6.67 -4.17 19.56
C TRP A 159 -7.52 -3.32 20.51
N VAL A 160 -8.83 -3.58 20.53
CA VAL A 160 -9.75 -3.08 21.56
C VAL A 160 -10.61 -4.26 22.03
N PRO A 161 -10.55 -4.64 23.32
CA PRO A 161 -11.27 -5.81 23.81
C PRO A 161 -12.76 -5.52 23.92
N GLY A 162 -13.56 -6.57 23.81
CA GLY A 162 -15.02 -6.51 23.85
C GLY A 162 -15.60 -6.89 22.52
N ALA A 163 -16.06 -8.14 22.42
CA ALA A 163 -16.72 -8.61 21.22
C ALA A 163 -17.79 -9.66 21.49
N SER A 164 -18.70 -9.81 20.52
CA SER A 164 -19.67 -10.90 20.51
C SER A 164 -19.96 -11.42 19.11
N LEU A 165 -20.26 -12.72 19.02
CA LEU A 165 -20.88 -13.36 17.87
C LEU A 165 -22.39 -13.47 18.15
N ASN A 166 -23.18 -13.00 17.19
CA ASN A 166 -24.62 -12.80 17.36
C ASN A 166 -25.40 -13.43 16.22
N VAL A 167 -26.66 -13.74 16.47
CA VAL A 167 -27.65 -14.05 15.43
C VAL A 167 -28.83 -13.11 15.56
N LEU A 168 -29.09 -12.36 14.49
CA LEU A 168 -30.29 -11.57 14.30
C LEU A 168 -31.41 -12.44 13.75
N SER A 169 -32.61 -12.34 14.32
CA SER A 169 -33.84 -12.85 13.70
C SER A 169 -34.68 -11.67 13.24
N VAL A 170 -35.07 -11.64 11.95
CA VAL A 170 -35.94 -10.58 11.42
C VAL A 170 -37.37 -11.11 11.31
N VAL A 171 -38.27 -10.58 12.13
CA VAL A 171 -39.69 -10.96 12.18
C VAL A 171 -40.54 -9.71 12.01
N ASP A 172 -41.51 -9.75 11.10
CA ASP A 172 -42.36 -8.60 10.74
C ASP A 172 -41.55 -7.34 10.40
N GLY A 173 -40.40 -7.53 9.75
CA GLY A 173 -39.47 -6.47 9.38
C GLY A 173 -38.57 -5.96 10.51
N TYR A 174 -38.70 -6.42 11.75
CA TYR A 174 -37.89 -5.96 12.88
C TYR A 174 -36.89 -7.02 13.33
N GLY A 175 -35.66 -6.57 13.60
CA GLY A 175 -34.58 -7.42 14.07
C GLY A 175 -34.63 -7.63 15.58
N SER A 176 -34.38 -8.86 16.03
CA SER A 176 -34.12 -9.21 17.43
C SER A 176 -32.84 -10.02 17.53
N THR A 177 -31.91 -9.56 18.37
CA THR A 177 -30.57 -10.15 18.49
C THR A 177 -30.51 -11.18 19.61
N GLN A 178 -29.92 -12.33 19.29
CA GLN A 178 -29.44 -13.31 20.25
C GLN A 178 -27.91 -13.33 20.26
N VAL A 179 -27.31 -13.13 21.43
CA VAL A 179 -25.87 -13.32 21.65
C VAL A 179 -25.58 -14.83 21.71
N LEU A 180 -24.69 -15.32 20.85
CA LEU A 180 -24.25 -16.73 20.86
C LEU A 180 -22.98 -16.93 21.69
N LEU A 181 -22.03 -16.00 21.56
CA LEU A 181 -20.76 -16.00 22.28
C LEU A 181 -20.36 -14.56 22.56
N GLU A 182 -19.93 -14.29 23.77
CA GLU A 182 -19.44 -12.98 24.20
C GLU A 182 -18.10 -13.15 24.91
N ASP A 183 -17.16 -12.25 24.60
CA ASP A 183 -15.88 -12.16 25.28
C ASP A 183 -15.52 -10.68 25.49
N VAL A 184 -15.64 -10.23 26.74
CA VAL A 184 -15.31 -8.85 27.14
C VAL A 184 -13.80 -8.57 27.14
N GLY A 185 -12.97 -9.62 27.14
CA GLY A 185 -11.51 -9.51 27.10
C GLY A 185 -10.91 -9.78 25.73
N GLY A 186 -11.68 -10.41 24.83
CA GLY A 186 -11.27 -10.83 23.51
C GLY A 186 -11.88 -10.03 22.35
N VAL A 187 -11.58 -10.48 21.14
CA VAL A 187 -12.15 -9.98 19.88
C VAL A 187 -12.56 -11.17 19.02
N ILE A 188 -13.81 -11.16 18.56
CA ILE A 188 -14.42 -12.17 17.69
C ILE A 188 -14.77 -11.48 16.38
N ARG A 189 -14.36 -12.08 15.25
CA ARG A 189 -14.52 -11.51 13.91
C ARG A 189 -14.66 -12.59 12.84
N ASP A 190 -14.95 -12.14 11.63
CA ASP A 190 -14.98 -12.87 10.36
C ASP A 190 -15.84 -14.16 10.37
N PRO A 191 -17.15 -14.08 10.71
CA PRO A 191 -18.03 -15.24 10.58
C PRO A 191 -18.13 -15.69 9.11
N ASP A 192 -18.12 -17.00 8.84
CA ASP A 192 -18.56 -17.62 7.56
C ASP A 192 -19.45 -18.82 7.82
N ILE A 193 -20.42 -19.07 6.94
CA ILE A 193 -21.49 -20.04 7.16
C ILE A 193 -21.26 -21.29 6.31
N ALA A 194 -21.26 -22.47 6.94
CA ALA A 194 -21.14 -23.72 6.20
C ALA A 194 -22.29 -23.90 5.20
N TRP A 195 -22.07 -24.70 4.15
CA TRP A 195 -23.03 -24.86 3.05
C TRP A 195 -24.42 -25.33 3.51
N ASP A 196 -24.48 -26.15 4.56
CA ASP A 196 -25.73 -26.64 5.16
C ASP A 196 -26.26 -25.77 6.30
N ALA A 197 -25.57 -24.66 6.63
CA ALA A 197 -25.84 -23.76 7.74
C ALA A 197 -25.89 -24.42 9.12
N SER A 198 -25.24 -25.58 9.28
CA SER A 198 -25.12 -26.27 10.56
C SER A 198 -24.01 -25.70 11.45
N THR A 199 -23.00 -25.07 10.85
CA THR A 199 -21.84 -24.51 11.57
C THR A 199 -21.51 -23.08 11.14
N ILE A 200 -20.94 -22.31 12.08
CA ILE A 200 -20.39 -20.96 11.88
C ILE A 200 -18.88 -21.04 12.12
N LEU A 201 -18.08 -20.75 11.09
CA LEU A 201 -16.65 -20.51 11.21
C LEU A 201 -16.44 -19.06 11.67
N PHE A 202 -15.46 -18.79 12.52
CA PHE A 202 -15.08 -17.43 12.94
C PHE A 202 -13.65 -17.39 13.45
N ALA A 203 -13.07 -16.20 13.55
CA ALA A 203 -11.78 -15.96 14.18
C ALA A 203 -11.96 -15.36 15.58
N TRP A 204 -11.15 -15.81 16.53
CA TRP A 204 -11.21 -15.32 17.92
C TRP A 204 -9.81 -15.26 18.52
N LYS A 205 -9.49 -14.09 19.07
CA LYS A 205 -8.33 -13.83 19.92
C LYS A 205 -8.85 -13.46 21.30
N ARG A 206 -8.29 -14.01 22.37
CA ARG A 206 -8.79 -13.84 23.75
C ARG A 206 -7.98 -12.87 24.59
N SER A 207 -6.76 -12.57 24.17
CA SER A 207 -5.82 -11.72 24.89
C SER A 207 -4.91 -11.01 23.90
N LEU A 208 -4.51 -9.78 24.23
CA LEU A 208 -3.56 -9.02 23.41
C LEU A 208 -2.18 -9.71 23.39
N ASP A 209 -1.65 -10.06 24.56
CA ASP A 209 -0.26 -10.50 24.72
C ASP A 209 -0.08 -12.02 24.88
N GLU A 210 -1.15 -12.74 25.24
CA GLU A 210 -1.07 -14.18 25.57
C GLU A 210 -1.77 -15.08 24.52
N ASP A 211 -2.31 -14.49 23.45
CA ASP A 211 -3.05 -15.20 22.40
C ASP A 211 -2.85 -14.51 21.05
N ASP A 212 -3.16 -15.19 19.95
CA ASP A 212 -3.28 -14.61 18.60
C ASP A 212 -4.67 -14.95 18.03
N TYR A 213 -5.04 -14.40 16.88
CA TYR A 213 -6.27 -14.86 16.23
C TYR A 213 -6.14 -16.33 15.82
N HIS A 214 -7.16 -17.10 16.15
CA HIS A 214 -7.30 -18.49 15.73
C HIS A 214 -8.68 -18.75 15.13
N LEU A 215 -8.77 -19.74 14.24
CA LEU A 215 -10.03 -20.17 13.66
C LEU A 215 -10.78 -21.11 14.61
N TYR A 216 -12.09 -20.93 14.68
CA TYR A 216 -13.02 -21.74 15.46
C TYR A 216 -14.28 -22.05 14.65
N GLU A 217 -14.90 -23.19 14.93
CA GLU A 217 -16.24 -23.54 14.45
C GLU A 217 -17.21 -23.63 15.62
N MET A 218 -18.42 -23.11 15.42
CA MET A 218 -19.55 -23.28 16.33
C MET A 218 -20.65 -24.10 15.66
N ASP A 219 -21.11 -25.16 16.32
CA ASP A 219 -22.34 -25.86 15.93
C ASP A 219 -23.58 -25.02 16.29
N VAL A 220 -24.40 -24.69 15.30
CA VAL A 220 -25.54 -23.76 15.43
C VAL A 220 -26.64 -24.32 16.34
N ALA A 221 -26.81 -25.64 16.38
CA ALA A 221 -27.90 -26.27 17.12
C ALA A 221 -27.59 -26.41 18.62
N THR A 222 -26.32 -26.67 18.95
CA THR A 222 -25.86 -26.97 20.30
C THR A 222 -25.09 -25.83 20.95
N GLY A 223 -24.55 -24.90 20.16
CA GLY A 223 -23.64 -23.85 20.62
C GLY A 223 -22.24 -24.35 20.97
N ALA A 224 -21.91 -25.61 20.65
CA ALA A 224 -20.59 -26.17 20.93
C ALA A 224 -19.52 -25.53 20.04
N VAL A 225 -18.42 -25.07 20.65
CA VAL A 225 -17.30 -24.40 19.96
C VAL A 225 -16.07 -25.31 19.91
N THR A 226 -15.48 -25.45 18.72
CA THR A 226 -14.26 -26.20 18.46
C THR A 226 -13.18 -25.28 17.89
N GLN A 227 -11.99 -25.28 18.48
CA GLN A 227 -10.84 -24.53 17.98
C GLN A 227 -10.08 -25.34 16.92
N LEU A 228 -9.88 -24.74 15.74
CA LEU A 228 -9.25 -25.36 14.58
C LEU A 228 -7.74 -25.06 14.47
N THR A 229 -7.32 -23.83 14.75
CA THR A 229 -5.90 -23.43 14.71
C THR A 229 -5.38 -23.01 16.09
N ARG A 230 -4.05 -23.13 16.29
CA ARG A 230 -3.38 -22.93 17.58
C ARG A 230 -1.96 -22.38 17.38
N GLY A 231 -1.38 -21.84 18.44
CA GLY A 231 0.02 -21.43 18.54
C GLY A 231 0.17 -19.94 18.78
N LEU A 232 1.39 -19.47 19.05
CA LEU A 232 1.70 -18.04 19.19
C LEU A 232 2.66 -17.59 18.10
N GLY A 233 2.65 -16.29 17.83
CA GLY A 233 3.43 -15.63 16.81
C GLY A 233 2.79 -15.67 15.42
N ALA A 234 1.51 -16.02 15.33
CA ALA A 234 0.75 -16.10 14.09
C ALA A 234 -0.75 -15.92 14.35
N ALA A 235 -1.33 -14.89 13.73
CA ALA A 235 -2.76 -14.65 13.63
C ALA A 235 -3.34 -15.36 12.39
N ASP A 236 -4.39 -16.15 12.59
CA ASP A 236 -5.20 -16.84 11.58
C ASP A 236 -6.65 -16.30 11.62
N TYR A 237 -7.13 -15.70 10.52
CA TYR A 237 -8.40 -14.96 10.49
C TYR A 237 -9.00 -14.93 9.06
N GLU A 238 -10.16 -14.28 8.86
CA GLU A 238 -10.88 -14.21 7.56
C GLU A 238 -11.09 -15.58 6.88
N GLY A 239 -11.56 -16.56 7.65
CA GLY A 239 -11.79 -17.92 7.15
C GLY A 239 -13.04 -18.04 6.26
N ALA A 240 -12.96 -18.87 5.22
CA ALA A 240 -14.10 -19.23 4.37
C ALA A 240 -14.08 -20.71 3.96
N TYR A 241 -15.25 -21.34 3.93
CA TYR A 241 -15.37 -22.75 3.52
C TYR A 241 -15.17 -22.95 2.02
N LEU A 242 -14.33 -23.90 1.63
CA LEU A 242 -14.10 -24.26 0.23
C LEU A 242 -15.04 -25.38 -0.26
N PRO A 243 -15.26 -25.47 -1.59
CA PRO A 243 -16.06 -26.53 -2.20
C PRO A 243 -15.54 -27.95 -1.96
N ASN A 244 -14.24 -28.13 -1.71
CA ASN A 244 -13.62 -29.43 -1.42
C ASN A 244 -13.70 -29.84 0.06
N GLY A 245 -14.13 -28.93 0.95
CA GLY A 245 -14.21 -29.16 2.39
C GLY A 245 -13.00 -28.67 3.19
N GLU A 246 -11.96 -28.15 2.53
CA GLU A 246 -10.92 -27.35 3.18
C GLU A 246 -11.48 -25.96 3.56
N ILE A 247 -10.70 -25.20 4.34
CA ILE A 247 -10.96 -23.81 4.69
C ILE A 247 -9.83 -22.95 4.12
N VAL A 248 -10.17 -21.88 3.39
CA VAL A 248 -9.20 -20.82 3.02
C VAL A 248 -9.23 -19.72 4.07
N PHE A 249 -8.08 -19.18 4.45
CA PHE A 249 -8.00 -18.16 5.49
C PHE A 249 -6.74 -17.30 5.35
N ASN A 250 -6.76 -16.12 5.97
CA ASN A 250 -5.62 -15.24 6.12
C ASN A 250 -4.72 -15.68 7.26
N SER A 251 -3.40 -15.66 7.04
CA SER A 251 -2.44 -15.90 8.10
C SER A 251 -1.12 -15.14 7.92
N THR A 252 -0.58 -14.74 9.06
CA THR A 252 0.74 -14.09 9.23
C THR A 252 1.90 -15.07 9.35
N ARG A 253 1.65 -16.38 9.20
CA ARG A 253 2.68 -17.44 9.27
C ARG A 253 3.82 -17.30 8.26
N CYS A 254 3.69 -16.40 7.28
CA CYS A 254 4.77 -16.10 6.34
C CYS A 254 5.90 -15.28 6.98
N VAL A 255 5.64 -14.62 8.13
CA VAL A 255 6.59 -13.79 8.87
C VAL A 255 7.32 -12.85 7.90
N GLN A 256 6.56 -11.92 7.36
CA GLN A 256 7.02 -10.90 6.43
C GLN A 256 6.62 -9.55 6.99
N THR A 257 7.38 -8.51 6.63
CA THR A 257 7.08 -7.12 6.99
C THR A 257 6.76 -6.34 5.74
N VAL A 258 5.75 -5.47 5.80
CA VAL A 258 5.38 -4.58 4.71
C VAL A 258 6.58 -3.72 4.30
N ASP A 259 6.76 -3.52 3.00
CA ASP A 259 8.00 -2.89 2.53
C ASP A 259 8.10 -1.42 2.92
N CYS A 260 6.96 -0.74 2.96
CA CYS A 260 6.85 0.68 3.25
C CYS A 260 6.40 0.99 4.68
N TRP A 261 6.29 -0.02 5.55
CA TRP A 261 5.90 0.18 6.94
C TRP A 261 6.25 -1.03 7.83
N TRP A 262 6.52 -0.81 9.12
CA TRP A 262 6.97 -1.87 10.04
C TRP A 262 5.86 -2.77 10.58
N THR A 263 5.03 -3.36 9.73
CA THR A 263 3.91 -4.21 10.17
C THR A 263 3.92 -5.57 9.48
N GLU A 264 3.34 -6.56 10.14
CA GLU A 264 3.24 -7.93 9.66
C GLU A 264 2.39 -8.03 8.40
N VAL A 265 2.76 -8.96 7.54
CA VAL A 265 2.02 -9.30 6.33
C VAL A 265 1.21 -10.57 6.53
N SER A 266 -0.01 -10.57 5.98
CA SER A 266 -0.87 -11.76 5.89
C SER A 266 -1.01 -12.24 4.44
N ASN A 267 -1.01 -13.56 4.27
CA ASN A 267 -1.22 -14.25 2.99
C ASN A 267 -2.30 -15.33 3.14
N LEU A 268 -2.71 -15.96 2.04
CA LEU A 268 -3.73 -17.01 2.10
C LEU A 268 -3.14 -18.38 2.38
N TYR A 269 -3.87 -19.16 3.18
CA TYR A 269 -3.55 -20.50 3.61
C TYR A 269 -4.77 -21.40 3.48
N LEU A 270 -4.53 -22.70 3.34
CA LEU A 270 -5.56 -23.72 3.27
C LEU A 270 -5.40 -24.68 4.44
N LEU A 271 -6.49 -24.92 5.16
CA LEU A 271 -6.60 -25.84 6.28
C LEU A 271 -7.49 -27.03 5.87
N ASP A 272 -6.99 -28.24 6.03
CA ASP A 272 -7.83 -29.44 6.05
C ASP A 272 -8.33 -29.67 7.49
N PRO A 273 -9.63 -29.45 7.78
CA PRO A 273 -10.17 -29.59 9.13
C PRO A 273 -10.14 -31.04 9.64
N GLN A 274 -10.01 -32.04 8.77
CA GLN A 274 -9.99 -33.45 9.18
C GLN A 274 -8.61 -33.86 9.70
N SER A 275 -7.54 -33.41 9.05
CA SER A 275 -6.16 -33.73 9.42
C SER A 275 -5.50 -32.66 10.29
N GLY A 276 -6.03 -31.43 10.29
CA GLY A 276 -5.36 -30.25 10.85
C GLY A 276 -4.18 -29.75 10.00
N ALA A 277 -3.98 -30.31 8.80
CA ALA A 277 -2.89 -29.90 7.94
C ALA A 277 -3.14 -28.51 7.36
N ILE A 278 -2.16 -27.62 7.49
CA ILE A 278 -2.16 -26.28 6.91
C ILE A 278 -1.17 -26.27 5.76
N ARG A 279 -1.45 -25.51 4.70
CA ARG A 279 -0.50 -25.19 3.63
C ARG A 279 -0.67 -23.75 3.14
N ARG A 280 0.42 -23.08 2.80
CA ARG A 280 0.39 -21.75 2.18
C ARG A 280 -0.17 -21.84 0.76
N ALA A 281 -1.13 -20.97 0.45
CA ALA A 281 -1.77 -20.86 -0.86
C ALA A 281 -1.12 -19.74 -1.70
N THR A 282 -0.88 -18.57 -1.12
CA THR A 282 -0.29 -17.44 -1.84
C THR A 282 1.06 -17.02 -1.26
N TYR A 283 1.94 -16.48 -2.10
CA TYR A 283 3.32 -16.11 -1.78
C TYR A 283 3.57 -14.68 -2.22
N ASP A 284 2.88 -13.75 -1.58
CA ASP A 284 2.82 -12.34 -1.96
C ASP A 284 3.73 -11.49 -1.08
N GLN A 285 4.27 -10.42 -1.66
CA GLN A 285 5.19 -9.46 -1.02
C GLN A 285 4.59 -8.88 0.26
N VAL A 286 3.34 -8.42 0.17
CA VAL A 286 2.58 -7.78 1.24
C VAL A 286 1.19 -8.41 1.39
N HIS A 287 0.21 -7.69 1.96
CA HIS A 287 -1.08 -8.25 2.31
C HIS A 287 -1.86 -8.79 1.11
N THR A 288 -2.40 -9.99 1.32
CA THR A 288 -3.50 -10.57 0.55
C THR A 288 -4.61 -10.85 1.54
N ASN A 289 -5.80 -10.28 1.35
CA ASN A 289 -6.86 -10.28 2.37
C ASN A 289 -8.26 -10.53 1.82
N TYR A 290 -9.14 -10.87 2.77
CA TYR A 290 -10.57 -11.09 2.63
C TYR A 290 -10.95 -12.08 1.50
N PRO A 291 -10.53 -13.36 1.60
CA PRO A 291 -10.92 -14.37 0.63
C PRO A 291 -12.43 -14.64 0.71
N THR A 292 -13.11 -14.65 -0.44
CA THR A 292 -14.50 -15.12 -0.52
C THR A 292 -14.67 -16.13 -1.65
N VAL A 293 -15.59 -17.08 -1.44
CA VAL A 293 -15.84 -18.16 -2.41
C VAL A 293 -17.03 -17.79 -3.29
N THR A 294 -16.78 -17.76 -4.59
CA THR A 294 -17.78 -17.45 -5.61
C THR A 294 -18.70 -18.65 -5.88
N PRO A 295 -19.90 -18.43 -6.46
CA PRO A 295 -20.83 -19.52 -6.79
C PRO A 295 -20.26 -20.60 -7.73
N ASP A 296 -19.24 -20.28 -8.53
CA ASP A 296 -18.56 -21.23 -9.41
C ASP A 296 -17.40 -21.99 -8.74
N GLY A 297 -17.10 -21.67 -7.47
CA GLY A 297 -16.08 -22.34 -6.66
C GLY A 297 -14.68 -21.74 -6.75
N ARG A 298 -14.49 -20.62 -7.46
CA ARG A 298 -13.25 -19.82 -7.35
C ARG A 298 -13.21 -19.04 -6.05
N VAL A 299 -12.00 -18.73 -5.59
CA VAL A 299 -11.73 -17.81 -4.49
C VAL A 299 -11.34 -16.46 -5.08
N ILE A 300 -11.99 -15.39 -4.64
CA ILE A 300 -11.56 -14.01 -4.93
C ILE A 300 -11.01 -13.36 -3.67
N TYR A 301 -10.07 -12.44 -3.82
CA TYR A 301 -9.38 -11.80 -2.70
C TYR A 301 -8.72 -10.50 -3.16
N THR A 302 -8.46 -9.58 -2.23
CA THR A 302 -7.71 -8.36 -2.53
C THR A 302 -6.21 -8.62 -2.33
N ARG A 303 -5.39 -8.21 -3.28
CA ARG A 303 -3.92 -8.31 -3.19
C ARG A 303 -3.32 -6.93 -3.37
N TRP A 304 -2.45 -6.56 -2.44
CA TRP A 304 -1.61 -5.39 -2.56
C TRP A 304 -0.34 -5.77 -3.35
N ASP A 305 -0.17 -5.21 -4.55
CA ASP A 305 0.78 -5.70 -5.56
C ASP A 305 1.68 -4.58 -6.08
N TYR A 306 2.88 -4.35 -5.53
CA TYR A 306 3.70 -3.19 -5.93
C TYR A 306 5.18 -3.49 -6.25
N SER A 307 5.45 -4.58 -6.98
CA SER A 307 6.80 -4.82 -7.49
C SER A 307 7.16 -3.85 -8.62
N ASP A 308 8.29 -3.15 -8.46
CA ASP A 308 8.80 -2.14 -9.38
C ASP A 308 7.76 -1.05 -9.74
N ARG A 309 6.90 -0.69 -8.78
CA ARG A 309 5.87 0.35 -8.93
C ARG A 309 5.39 0.91 -7.59
N GLY A 310 4.67 2.02 -7.66
CA GLY A 310 4.10 2.72 -6.51
C GLY A 310 3.25 1.85 -5.60
N GLN A 311 3.42 2.00 -4.29
CA GLN A 311 2.71 1.27 -3.25
C GLN A 311 1.25 1.70 -3.03
N ILE A 312 0.87 2.93 -3.39
CA ILE A 312 -0.41 3.51 -2.92
C ILE A 312 -1.63 2.94 -3.63
N PHE A 313 -1.59 2.73 -4.94
CA PHE A 313 -2.80 2.45 -5.73
C PHE A 313 -3.01 1.03 -6.27
N PRO A 314 -2.07 0.07 -6.20
CA PRO A 314 -2.29 -1.27 -6.72
C PRO A 314 -2.81 -2.23 -5.62
N GLN A 315 -4.05 -2.03 -5.15
CA GLN A 315 -4.75 -3.00 -4.29
C GLN A 315 -6.01 -3.55 -4.97
N GLY A 316 -5.76 -4.25 -6.07
CA GLY A 316 -6.78 -4.82 -6.94
C GLY A 316 -7.38 -6.12 -6.42
N LEU A 317 -8.42 -6.56 -7.12
CA LEU A 317 -9.08 -7.84 -6.89
C LEU A 317 -8.40 -8.93 -7.72
N PHE A 318 -8.12 -10.07 -7.11
CA PHE A 318 -7.50 -11.25 -7.70
C PHE A 318 -8.41 -12.47 -7.52
N GLU A 319 -8.12 -13.52 -8.28
CA GLU A 319 -8.83 -14.79 -8.22
C GLU A 319 -7.90 -15.99 -8.29
N MET A 320 -8.34 -17.11 -7.73
CA MET A 320 -7.70 -18.42 -7.85
C MET A 320 -8.73 -19.55 -7.79
N ARG A 321 -8.32 -20.77 -8.14
CA ARG A 321 -9.11 -21.97 -7.88
C ARG A 321 -9.00 -22.36 -6.40
N HIS A 322 -9.94 -23.16 -5.91
CA HIS A 322 -9.96 -23.63 -4.51
C HIS A 322 -8.71 -24.44 -4.10
N ASP A 323 -7.91 -24.93 -5.05
CA ASP A 323 -6.65 -25.63 -4.78
C ASP A 323 -5.41 -24.71 -4.75
N ALA A 324 -5.64 -23.39 -4.89
CA ALA A 324 -4.65 -22.32 -5.03
C ALA A 324 -3.92 -22.23 -6.38
N THR A 325 -4.32 -23.03 -7.38
CA THR A 325 -3.83 -22.88 -8.76
C THR A 325 -4.55 -21.75 -9.50
N GLY A 326 -3.97 -21.31 -10.60
CA GLY A 326 -4.63 -20.42 -11.54
C GLY A 326 -4.76 -18.97 -11.07
N GLN A 327 -3.92 -18.56 -10.13
CA GLN A 327 -3.88 -17.19 -9.57
C GLN A 327 -3.78 -16.15 -10.70
N ALA A 328 -4.65 -15.14 -10.67
CA ALA A 328 -4.74 -14.11 -11.70
C ALA A 328 -5.33 -12.80 -11.14
N ALA A 329 -4.94 -11.67 -11.72
CA ALA A 329 -5.66 -10.42 -11.51
C ALA A 329 -7.08 -10.52 -12.11
N LEU A 330 -8.07 -10.07 -11.35
CA LEU A 330 -9.47 -10.00 -11.77
C LEU A 330 -9.84 -8.56 -12.17
N TYR A 331 -9.48 -7.56 -11.36
CA TYR A 331 -9.77 -6.15 -11.62
C TYR A 331 -8.78 -5.21 -10.92
N GLY A 332 -8.35 -4.14 -11.58
CA GLY A 332 -7.65 -2.98 -11.00
C GLY A 332 -6.15 -3.15 -10.81
N ASN A 333 -5.52 -4.17 -11.40
CA ASN A 333 -4.10 -4.43 -11.14
C ASN A 333 -3.15 -3.46 -11.84
N ASN A 334 -3.58 -2.74 -12.88
CA ASN A 334 -2.79 -1.73 -13.58
C ASN A 334 -3.44 -0.34 -13.50
N SER A 335 -4.13 -0.07 -12.38
CA SER A 335 -5.00 1.09 -12.24
C SER A 335 -4.59 1.99 -11.07
N TYR A 336 -4.99 3.26 -11.14
CA TYR A 336 -5.03 4.14 -9.98
C TYR A 336 -6.34 4.01 -9.19
N PHE A 337 -7.43 3.62 -9.87
CA PHE A 337 -8.76 3.55 -9.31
C PHE A 337 -9.43 2.17 -9.53
N PRO A 338 -10.25 1.69 -8.56
CA PRO A 338 -10.26 2.12 -7.17
C PRO A 338 -8.89 1.91 -6.52
N THR A 339 -8.43 2.85 -5.69
CA THR A 339 -7.15 2.73 -4.96
C THR A 339 -7.08 1.37 -4.26
N THR A 340 -8.08 1.10 -3.42
CA THR A 340 -8.28 -0.18 -2.76
C THR A 340 -9.69 -0.72 -2.98
N ILE A 341 -9.78 -2.00 -3.34
CA ILE A 341 -11.04 -2.76 -3.39
C ILE A 341 -11.12 -3.63 -2.14
N LEU A 342 -12.08 -3.39 -1.25
CA LEU A 342 -12.28 -4.19 -0.03
C LEU A 342 -13.55 -5.03 -0.08
N HIS A 343 -13.54 -6.08 0.71
CA HIS A 343 -14.72 -6.85 1.09
C HIS A 343 -15.54 -7.43 -0.08
N ALA A 344 -14.87 -7.75 -1.20
CA ALA A 344 -15.54 -8.13 -2.43
C ALA A 344 -16.28 -9.47 -2.32
N ARG A 345 -17.49 -9.53 -2.88
CA ARG A 345 -18.30 -10.75 -3.01
C ARG A 345 -18.97 -10.82 -4.38
N ALA A 346 -19.08 -12.03 -4.93
CA ALA A 346 -19.81 -12.26 -6.18
C ALA A 346 -21.31 -12.01 -6.02
N VAL A 347 -21.92 -11.32 -6.98
CA VAL A 347 -23.37 -11.05 -7.03
C VAL A 347 -24.09 -12.28 -7.60
N PRO A 348 -25.05 -12.88 -6.87
CA PRO A 348 -25.71 -14.12 -7.28
C PRO A 348 -26.32 -14.04 -8.69
N GLY A 349 -26.11 -15.08 -9.50
CA GLY A 349 -26.70 -15.19 -10.84
C GLY A 349 -26.02 -14.33 -11.93
N THR A 350 -24.93 -13.63 -11.60
CA THR A 350 -24.23 -12.73 -12.54
C THR A 350 -22.72 -12.99 -12.56
N SER A 351 -22.01 -12.27 -13.43
CA SER A 351 -20.54 -12.16 -13.44
C SER A 351 -20.02 -10.92 -12.72
N ARG A 352 -20.85 -10.26 -11.91
CA ARG A 352 -20.52 -9.01 -11.20
C ARG A 352 -20.10 -9.28 -9.76
N TYR A 353 -19.42 -8.30 -9.18
CA TYR A 353 -18.98 -8.31 -7.80
C TYR A 353 -19.43 -7.03 -7.10
N VAL A 354 -19.87 -7.13 -5.86
CA VAL A 354 -20.05 -5.97 -4.98
C VAL A 354 -18.82 -5.85 -4.10
N ALA A 355 -18.34 -4.63 -3.89
CA ALA A 355 -17.16 -4.33 -3.08
C ALA A 355 -17.25 -2.94 -2.45
N ILE A 356 -16.31 -2.63 -1.57
CA ILE A 356 -16.09 -1.30 -1.03
C ILE A 356 -14.92 -0.65 -1.77
N PHE A 357 -15.11 0.54 -2.33
CA PHE A 357 -14.05 1.35 -2.94
C PHE A 357 -13.53 2.35 -1.91
N THR A 358 -12.23 2.31 -1.64
CA THR A 358 -11.59 3.15 -0.62
C THR A 358 -10.16 3.52 -0.99
N GLY A 359 -9.55 4.37 -0.16
CA GLY A 359 -8.15 4.77 -0.22
C GLY A 359 -7.17 3.75 0.34
N HIS A 360 -5.91 4.15 0.45
CA HIS A 360 -4.81 3.34 0.95
C HIS A 360 -4.50 3.65 2.42
N HIS A 361 -4.34 4.92 2.79
CA HIS A 361 -4.19 5.39 4.17
C HIS A 361 -5.54 5.62 4.85
N THR A 362 -6.37 4.58 4.92
CA THR A 362 -7.73 4.64 5.48
C THR A 362 -7.98 3.46 6.41
N LEU A 363 -9.00 3.55 7.28
CA LEU A 363 -9.55 2.35 7.92
C LEU A 363 -10.27 1.49 6.86
N GLN A 364 -10.72 0.28 7.20
CA GLN A 364 -11.41 -0.64 6.29
C GLN A 364 -12.84 -0.18 5.90
N THR A 365 -13.03 1.07 5.48
CA THR A 365 -14.31 1.72 5.16
C THR A 365 -14.23 2.44 3.83
N GLY A 366 -15.36 2.58 3.13
CA GLY A 366 -15.46 3.40 1.94
C GLY A 366 -16.86 3.41 1.36
N TRP A 367 -16.95 3.56 0.03
CA TRP A 367 -18.22 3.59 -0.69
C TRP A 367 -18.57 2.24 -1.30
N LEU A 368 -19.86 1.93 -1.35
CA LEU A 368 -20.36 0.72 -1.99
C LEU A 368 -20.27 0.84 -3.52
N GLY A 369 -19.71 -0.19 -4.16
CA GLY A 369 -19.53 -0.25 -5.60
C GLY A 369 -19.82 -1.63 -6.19
N LEU A 370 -20.18 -1.64 -7.47
CA LEU A 370 -20.23 -2.82 -8.31
C LEU A 370 -19.05 -2.84 -9.27
N ILE A 371 -18.51 -4.04 -9.50
CA ILE A 371 -17.48 -4.35 -10.49
C ILE A 371 -18.08 -5.32 -11.50
N ASP A 372 -18.00 -4.98 -12.79
CA ASP A 372 -18.36 -5.83 -13.93
C ASP A 372 -17.14 -6.02 -14.84
N PRO A 373 -16.37 -7.11 -14.65
CA PRO A 373 -15.17 -7.37 -15.44
C PRO A 373 -15.43 -7.54 -16.94
N SER A 374 -16.69 -7.76 -17.36
CA SER A 374 -17.03 -7.91 -18.78
C SER A 374 -17.06 -6.58 -19.53
N LEU A 375 -17.23 -5.45 -18.82
CA LEU A 375 -17.20 -4.11 -19.40
C LEU A 375 -15.77 -3.55 -19.47
N GLY A 376 -14.92 -3.98 -18.55
CA GLY A 376 -13.52 -3.62 -18.48
C GLY A 376 -12.93 -4.07 -17.15
N ARG A 377 -11.60 -4.05 -17.03
CA ARG A 377 -10.87 -4.61 -15.87
C ARG A 377 -9.96 -3.62 -15.17
N GLU A 378 -9.89 -2.40 -15.67
CA GLU A 378 -8.98 -1.36 -15.18
C GLU A 378 -9.73 -0.04 -15.02
N GLU A 379 -9.25 0.81 -14.12
CA GLU A 379 -9.78 2.11 -13.76
C GLU A 379 -11.29 2.03 -13.46
N ASN A 380 -12.08 2.94 -14.02
CA ASN A 380 -13.53 2.97 -13.87
C ASN A 380 -14.29 2.24 -14.99
N SER A 381 -13.60 1.51 -15.89
CA SER A 381 -14.23 0.90 -17.08
C SER A 381 -15.28 -0.19 -16.77
N GLY A 382 -15.15 -0.85 -15.62
CA GLY A 382 -16.15 -1.80 -15.11
C GLY A 382 -16.63 -1.46 -13.69
N ALA A 383 -16.35 -0.25 -13.18
CA ALA A 383 -16.70 0.14 -11.80
C ALA A 383 -17.89 1.10 -11.75
N GLN A 384 -18.81 0.87 -10.82
CA GLN A 384 -20.02 1.68 -10.64
C GLN A 384 -20.30 1.88 -9.15
N LEU A 385 -20.19 3.11 -8.65
CA LEU A 385 -20.66 3.52 -7.33
C LEU A 385 -22.17 3.38 -7.25
N ILE A 386 -22.64 2.78 -6.17
CA ILE A 386 -24.05 2.52 -5.90
C ILE A 386 -24.41 3.02 -4.49
N ALA A 387 -25.70 2.94 -4.16
CA ALA A 387 -26.25 3.45 -2.91
C ALA A 387 -25.91 4.94 -2.66
N PRO A 388 -26.24 5.87 -3.59
CA PRO A 388 -26.99 5.69 -4.85
C PRO A 388 -26.11 5.47 -6.08
N VAL A 389 -26.71 4.95 -7.17
CA VAL A 389 -26.07 4.93 -8.51
C VAL A 389 -25.66 6.35 -8.90
N ARG A 390 -24.36 6.56 -9.12
CA ARG A 390 -23.79 7.86 -9.51
C ARG A 390 -22.60 7.71 -10.43
N GLN A 391 -22.20 8.79 -11.09
CA GLN A 391 -21.00 8.77 -11.91
C GLN A 391 -19.79 8.31 -11.08
N THR A 392 -18.99 7.42 -11.68
CA THR A 392 -17.81 6.82 -11.03
C THR A 392 -16.59 7.30 -11.77
N GLU A 393 -16.01 8.40 -11.30
CA GLU A 393 -14.79 8.94 -11.89
C GLU A 393 -13.57 8.18 -11.34
N ALA A 394 -12.58 7.93 -12.20
CA ALA A 394 -11.31 7.37 -11.79
C ALA A 394 -10.47 8.48 -11.16
N GLU A 395 -10.62 8.64 -9.84
CA GLU A 395 -9.91 9.67 -9.07
C GLU A 395 -8.71 9.08 -8.34
N ARG A 396 -7.59 9.80 -8.41
CA ARG A 396 -6.35 9.44 -7.72
C ARG A 396 -6.30 10.12 -6.36
N ILE A 397 -6.97 9.54 -5.37
CA ILE A 397 -7.05 10.08 -4.00
C ILE A 397 -6.64 8.98 -3.02
N ASP A 398 -5.63 9.29 -2.20
CA ASP A 398 -5.07 8.36 -1.20
C ASP A 398 -6.06 8.03 -0.08
N VAL A 399 -6.92 8.98 0.28
CA VAL A 399 -8.02 8.81 1.25
C VAL A 399 -9.39 8.75 0.55
N TYR A 400 -9.49 8.04 -0.58
CA TYR A 400 -10.73 7.96 -1.36
C TYR A 400 -11.89 7.37 -0.53
N GLY A 401 -13.10 7.90 -0.74
CA GLY A 401 -14.34 7.34 -0.20
C GLY A 401 -14.58 7.58 1.30
N GLN A 402 -13.84 8.48 1.96
CA GLN A 402 -13.88 8.70 3.41
C GLN A 402 -14.92 9.74 3.89
N TRP A 403 -15.89 10.10 3.05
CA TRP A 403 -16.94 11.08 3.38
C TRP A 403 -18.33 10.59 2.99
N GLY A 404 -19.38 11.21 3.55
CA GLY A 404 -20.75 10.74 3.42
C GLY A 404 -20.99 9.39 4.10
N ASP A 405 -22.01 8.67 3.66
CA ASP A 405 -22.31 7.33 4.16
C ASP A 405 -21.13 6.38 3.93
N GLN A 406 -20.75 5.66 4.99
CA GLN A 406 -19.60 4.76 5.05
C GLN A 406 -20.07 3.31 5.12
N PHE A 407 -19.43 2.43 4.36
CA PHE A 407 -19.85 1.03 4.19
C PHE A 407 -18.71 0.05 4.48
N GLN A 408 -19.08 -1.10 5.06
CA GLN A 408 -18.20 -2.26 5.27
C GLN A 408 -18.94 -3.57 4.98
N TYR A 409 -18.19 -4.62 4.65
CA TYR A 409 -18.65 -6.02 4.56
C TYR A 409 -19.99 -6.23 3.82
N PRO A 410 -20.13 -5.81 2.55
CA PRO A 410 -21.36 -6.04 1.81
C PRO A 410 -21.58 -7.52 1.52
N TYR A 411 -22.83 -7.97 1.64
CA TYR A 411 -23.29 -9.30 1.24
C TYR A 411 -24.45 -9.16 0.24
N PRO A 412 -24.30 -9.59 -1.02
CA PRO A 412 -25.33 -9.43 -2.03
C PRO A 412 -26.51 -10.40 -1.81
N LEU A 413 -27.72 -9.85 -1.70
CA LEU A 413 -28.97 -10.62 -1.66
C LEU A 413 -29.55 -10.83 -3.07
N SER A 414 -29.34 -9.83 -3.94
CA SER A 414 -29.71 -9.83 -5.36
C SER A 414 -28.80 -8.86 -6.12
N GLU A 415 -29.08 -8.61 -7.41
CA GLU A 415 -28.37 -7.59 -8.20
C GLU A 415 -28.54 -6.16 -7.68
N THR A 416 -29.63 -5.89 -6.95
CA THR A 416 -30.01 -4.52 -6.56
C THR A 416 -30.11 -4.32 -5.06
N ALA A 417 -29.88 -5.36 -4.23
CA ALA A 417 -30.06 -5.30 -2.79
C ALA A 417 -29.00 -6.10 -2.04
N PHE A 418 -28.56 -5.54 -0.91
CA PHE A 418 -27.41 -6.00 -0.14
C PHE A 418 -27.71 -5.92 1.36
N LEU A 419 -27.09 -6.82 2.13
CA LEU A 419 -26.78 -6.57 3.53
C LEU A 419 -25.45 -5.86 3.61
N ALA A 420 -25.29 -4.87 4.49
CA ALA A 420 -24.02 -4.22 4.72
C ALA A 420 -23.95 -3.64 6.13
N SER A 421 -22.73 -3.48 6.62
CA SER A 421 -22.47 -2.61 7.76
C SER A 421 -22.40 -1.18 7.27
N ILE A 422 -23.27 -0.32 7.78
CA ILE A 422 -23.36 1.08 7.34
C ILE A 422 -23.21 1.99 8.55
N ARG A 423 -22.37 3.00 8.39
CA ARG A 423 -22.28 4.17 9.25
C ARG A 423 -22.72 5.36 8.42
N PRO A 424 -24.02 5.75 8.50
CA PRO A 424 -24.51 6.93 7.82
C PRO A 424 -23.72 8.17 8.23
N GLU A 425 -23.69 9.19 7.38
CA GLU A 425 -22.98 10.44 7.69
C GLU A 425 -23.39 10.98 9.08
N GLY A 426 -22.41 11.36 9.89
CA GLY A 426 -22.62 11.86 11.25
C GLY A 426 -22.86 10.78 12.32
N TRP A 427 -22.94 9.50 11.97
CA TRP A 427 -23.09 8.42 12.95
C TRP A 427 -21.72 7.93 13.45
N PRO A 428 -21.59 7.59 14.75
CA PRO A 428 -20.29 7.20 15.31
C PRO A 428 -19.90 5.73 15.05
N LEU A 429 -20.88 4.84 14.87
CA LEU A 429 -20.68 3.37 14.82
C LEU A 429 -21.47 2.74 13.67
N TYR A 430 -21.00 1.59 13.18
CA TYR A 430 -21.71 0.81 12.16
C TYR A 430 -22.88 0.03 12.76
N GLY A 431 -24.01 0.03 12.04
CA GLY A 431 -25.11 -0.91 12.24
C GLY A 431 -25.20 -1.89 11.08
N VAL A 432 -25.96 -2.98 11.23
CA VAL A 432 -26.32 -3.87 10.12
C VAL A 432 -27.56 -3.32 9.44
N TYR A 433 -27.50 -3.16 8.12
CA TYR A 433 -28.59 -2.65 7.29
C TYR A 433 -28.90 -3.58 6.13
N TRP A 434 -30.16 -3.57 5.70
CA TRP A 434 -30.49 -3.81 4.30
C TRP A 434 -30.33 -2.51 3.53
N VAL A 435 -29.76 -2.56 2.32
CA VAL A 435 -29.60 -1.40 1.43
C VAL A 435 -29.82 -1.80 -0.03
N ASP A 436 -30.46 -0.93 -0.81
CA ASP A 436 -30.57 -1.10 -2.25
C ASP A 436 -29.61 -0.23 -3.06
N ILE A 437 -29.51 -0.51 -4.36
CA ILE A 437 -28.64 0.20 -5.30
C ILE A 437 -28.95 1.70 -5.40
N SER A 438 -30.17 2.12 -5.04
CA SER A 438 -30.61 3.52 -5.05
C SER A 438 -30.28 4.25 -3.75
N GLY A 439 -29.79 3.55 -2.74
CA GLY A 439 -29.40 4.11 -1.44
C GLY A 439 -30.51 4.07 -0.39
N ASN A 440 -31.65 3.44 -0.68
CA ASN A 440 -32.67 3.20 0.33
C ASN A 440 -32.12 2.18 1.33
N ARG A 441 -32.30 2.44 2.63
CA ARG A 441 -31.79 1.55 3.68
C ARG A 441 -32.79 1.28 4.81
N GLU A 442 -32.59 0.16 5.47
CA GLU A 442 -33.37 -0.26 6.65
C GLU A 442 -32.43 -0.81 7.72
N LEU A 443 -32.33 -0.10 8.86
CA LEU A 443 -31.53 -0.54 10.01
C LEU A 443 -32.11 -1.86 10.57
N LEU A 444 -31.27 -2.89 10.71
CA LEU A 444 -31.65 -4.21 11.19
C LEU A 444 -31.08 -4.53 12.59
N ALA A 445 -29.84 -4.12 12.88
CA ALA A 445 -29.20 -4.33 14.18
C ALA A 445 -28.20 -3.23 14.53
N TRP A 446 -28.03 -2.96 15.82
CA TRP A 446 -27.05 -2.03 16.39
C TRP A 446 -26.58 -2.53 17.76
N ASP A 447 -25.46 -2.00 18.26
CA ASP A 447 -25.01 -2.24 19.63
C ASP A 447 -25.77 -1.33 20.60
N GLU A 448 -26.58 -1.93 21.48
CA GLU A 448 -27.38 -1.20 22.49
C GLU A 448 -26.52 -0.48 23.52
N THR A 449 -25.26 -0.89 23.70
CA THR A 449 -24.32 -0.25 24.63
C THR A 449 -23.61 0.97 24.04
N TYR A 450 -23.70 1.16 22.71
CA TYR A 450 -23.01 2.22 21.97
C TYR A 450 -21.49 2.22 22.16
N SER A 451 -20.89 1.05 22.35
CA SER A 451 -19.46 0.91 22.55
C SER A 451 -18.73 0.43 21.30
N HIS A 452 -19.42 -0.35 20.45
CA HIS A 452 -18.80 -1.05 19.33
C HIS A 452 -19.70 -1.11 18.09
N SER A 453 -19.10 -1.46 16.96
CA SER A 453 -19.76 -1.52 15.65
C SER A 453 -20.29 -2.92 15.36
N CYS A 454 -21.44 -3.01 14.68
CA CYS A 454 -21.98 -4.26 14.17
C CYS A 454 -21.46 -4.54 12.75
N ASN A 455 -20.71 -5.63 12.60
CA ASN A 455 -19.94 -5.94 11.41
C ASN A 455 -20.23 -7.34 10.84
N GLN A 456 -19.83 -7.55 9.58
CA GLN A 456 -19.69 -8.88 8.95
C GLN A 456 -20.99 -9.71 8.94
N ALA A 457 -22.10 -9.06 8.62
CA ALA A 457 -23.40 -9.71 8.55
C ALA A 457 -23.48 -10.75 7.42
N MET A 458 -23.88 -11.97 7.77
CA MET A 458 -24.02 -13.09 6.84
C MET A 458 -25.33 -13.83 7.04
N PRO A 459 -26.13 -14.08 5.98
CA PRO A 459 -27.31 -14.92 6.06
C PRO A 459 -27.00 -16.32 6.61
N LEU A 460 -27.65 -16.69 7.71
CA LEU A 460 -27.54 -18.02 8.33
C LEU A 460 -28.59 -18.94 7.71
N GLN A 461 -28.33 -19.36 6.48
CA GLN A 461 -29.22 -20.21 5.69
C GLN A 461 -28.45 -21.20 4.82
N GLN A 462 -29.09 -22.32 4.50
CA GLN A 462 -28.54 -23.31 3.59
C GLN A 462 -28.29 -22.71 2.21
N ARG A 463 -27.13 -23.00 1.61
CA ARG A 463 -26.72 -22.54 0.28
C ARG A 463 -26.17 -23.68 -0.57
N PRO A 464 -26.32 -23.64 -1.91
CA PRO A 464 -25.72 -24.64 -2.79
C PRO A 464 -24.21 -24.67 -2.63
N ARG A 465 -23.64 -25.87 -2.40
CA ARG A 465 -22.19 -26.09 -2.43
C ARG A 465 -21.71 -26.11 -3.88
N PRO A 466 -20.75 -25.24 -4.29
CA PRO A 466 -20.18 -25.28 -5.62
C PRO A 466 -19.53 -26.64 -5.94
N PRO A 467 -19.41 -27.03 -7.21
CA PRO A 467 -18.66 -28.23 -7.57
C PRO A 467 -17.19 -28.11 -7.16
N ALA A 468 -16.66 -29.13 -6.47
CA ALA A 468 -15.22 -29.27 -6.31
C ALA A 468 -14.62 -29.81 -7.61
N VAL A 469 -13.81 -28.99 -8.28
CA VAL A 469 -12.99 -29.47 -9.41
C VAL A 469 -11.89 -30.39 -8.85
N PRO A 470 -11.65 -31.58 -9.43
CA PRO A 470 -10.58 -32.46 -8.94
C PRO A 470 -9.22 -31.76 -8.99
N ILE A 471 -8.49 -31.81 -7.88
CA ILE A 471 -7.10 -31.36 -7.79
C ILE A 471 -6.26 -32.38 -8.56
N PRO A 472 -5.54 -32.01 -9.64
CA PRO A 472 -4.59 -32.92 -10.26
C PRO A 472 -3.58 -33.39 -9.20
N ALA A 473 -3.43 -34.69 -9.03
CA ALA A 473 -2.47 -35.26 -8.09
C ALA A 473 -1.04 -34.93 -8.54
N GLN A 474 -0.47 -33.84 -8.02
CA GLN A 474 0.91 -33.40 -8.25
C GLN A 474 1.63 -33.08 -6.94
N ALA A 475 1.06 -33.52 -5.80
CA ALA A 475 1.68 -33.47 -4.49
C ALA A 475 3.01 -34.24 -4.51
N GLY A 476 4.12 -33.50 -4.62
CA GLY A 476 5.48 -34.04 -4.73
C GLY A 476 6.32 -33.40 -5.84
N GLU A 477 5.72 -32.64 -6.76
CA GLU A 477 6.47 -31.88 -7.76
C GLU A 477 7.02 -30.57 -7.17
N GLU A 478 8.28 -30.24 -7.44
CA GLU A 478 8.92 -28.98 -6.99
C GLU A 478 8.85 -27.88 -8.07
N LYS A 479 8.22 -28.18 -9.21
CA LYS A 479 8.22 -27.36 -10.42
C LYS A 479 6.81 -27.15 -10.97
N ALA A 480 6.69 -26.17 -11.84
CA ALA A 480 5.51 -25.87 -12.64
C ALA A 480 5.94 -25.52 -14.08
N THR A 481 5.00 -25.50 -15.02
CA THR A 481 5.27 -25.19 -16.44
C THR A 481 4.54 -23.92 -16.87
N LEU A 482 5.27 -23.04 -17.56
CA LEU A 482 4.74 -21.83 -18.16
C LEU A 482 4.80 -21.90 -19.68
N TYR A 483 3.72 -21.40 -20.31
CA TYR A 483 3.61 -21.23 -21.75
C TYR A 483 3.16 -19.81 -22.10
N VAL A 484 3.86 -19.15 -23.01
CA VAL A 484 3.44 -17.89 -23.62
C VAL A 484 3.27 -18.13 -25.12
N GLN A 485 2.09 -17.81 -25.67
CA GLN A 485 1.83 -18.04 -27.08
C GLN A 485 2.63 -17.11 -27.99
N ASP A 486 2.68 -15.82 -27.67
CA ASP A 486 3.52 -14.82 -28.33
C ASP A 486 3.79 -13.66 -27.38
N VAL A 487 5.04 -13.49 -26.94
CA VAL A 487 5.43 -12.39 -26.05
C VAL A 487 5.11 -11.02 -26.65
N ALA A 488 5.17 -10.85 -27.97
CA ALA A 488 4.92 -9.56 -28.63
C ALA A 488 3.42 -9.23 -28.75
N TYR A 489 2.53 -10.13 -28.34
CA TYR A 489 1.09 -9.87 -28.32
C TYR A 489 0.66 -9.19 -27.02
N GLY A 490 -0.06 -8.08 -27.13
CA GLY A 490 -0.56 -7.33 -25.99
C GLY A 490 0.17 -6.01 -25.76
N PRO A 491 -0.42 -5.11 -24.94
CA PRO A 491 0.11 -3.77 -24.72
C PRO A 491 1.48 -3.74 -24.06
N GLY A 492 1.90 -4.81 -23.37
CA GLY A 492 3.19 -4.84 -22.66
C GLY A 492 4.41 -4.84 -23.58
N LEU A 493 4.23 -5.24 -24.84
CA LEU A 493 5.28 -5.20 -25.87
C LEU A 493 4.80 -4.52 -27.15
N GLU A 494 3.89 -3.54 -27.02
CA GLU A 494 3.40 -2.78 -28.17
C GLU A 494 4.57 -2.12 -28.94
N GLY A 495 4.61 -2.36 -30.25
CA GLY A 495 5.66 -1.84 -31.14
C GLY A 495 6.97 -2.65 -31.12
N VAL A 496 7.05 -3.78 -30.42
CA VAL A 496 8.19 -4.70 -30.46
C VAL A 496 7.90 -5.85 -31.42
N GLU A 497 8.79 -6.08 -32.38
CA GLU A 497 8.65 -7.21 -33.30
C GLU A 497 9.06 -8.52 -32.59
N PRO A 498 8.38 -9.67 -32.82
CA PRO A 498 8.70 -10.93 -32.15
C PRO A 498 10.18 -11.34 -32.27
N VAL A 499 10.82 -10.99 -33.39
CA VAL A 499 12.23 -11.29 -33.64
C VAL A 499 13.20 -10.49 -32.77
N GLU A 500 12.78 -9.41 -32.12
CA GLU A 500 13.61 -8.64 -31.20
C GLU A 500 13.68 -9.29 -29.82
N ALA A 501 12.62 -9.99 -29.41
CA ALA A 501 12.54 -10.74 -28.16
C ALA A 501 13.31 -12.06 -28.28
N ARG A 502 14.46 -12.18 -27.61
CA ARG A 502 15.34 -13.35 -27.72
C ARG A 502 15.21 -14.33 -26.57
N ARG A 503 15.09 -13.81 -25.35
CA ARG A 503 15.08 -14.63 -24.12
C ARG A 503 14.17 -14.01 -23.07
N LEU A 504 13.61 -14.85 -22.20
CA LEU A 504 13.00 -14.40 -20.95
C LEU A 504 14.01 -14.59 -19.82
N ARG A 505 14.30 -13.54 -19.05
CA ARG A 505 14.98 -13.64 -17.76
C ARG A 505 13.96 -14.04 -16.70
N VAL A 506 14.30 -15.03 -15.90
CA VAL A 506 13.49 -15.50 -14.77
C VAL A 506 14.17 -15.07 -13.48
N VAL A 507 13.47 -14.27 -12.67
CA VAL A 507 13.96 -13.72 -11.41
C VAL A 507 13.03 -14.17 -10.29
N ALA A 508 13.58 -14.73 -9.22
CA ALA A 508 12.86 -14.98 -7.98
C ALA A 508 12.97 -13.75 -7.07
N LEU A 509 11.86 -13.38 -6.43
CA LEU A 509 11.82 -12.33 -5.41
C LEU A 509 11.89 -12.96 -4.02
N GLU A 510 12.70 -12.37 -3.14
CA GLU A 510 12.76 -12.72 -1.73
C GLU A 510 12.23 -11.55 -0.90
N TYR A 511 11.40 -11.85 0.11
CA TYR A 511 10.72 -10.85 0.92
C TYR A 511 11.26 -10.78 2.35
N ARG A 512 11.38 -9.56 2.88
CA ARG A 512 11.99 -9.26 4.19
C ARG A 512 11.20 -9.83 5.37
N ALA A 513 11.90 -10.34 6.38
CA ALA A 513 11.29 -10.92 7.58
C ALA A 513 11.01 -9.89 8.69
N ALA A 514 11.81 -8.82 8.72
CA ALA A 514 11.71 -7.75 9.68
C ALA A 514 12.16 -6.44 9.07
N GLY A 515 11.67 -5.33 9.62
CA GLY A 515 12.15 -4.01 9.25
C GLY A 515 13.24 -3.50 10.21
N ILE A 516 14.36 -3.05 9.64
CA ILE A 516 15.58 -2.60 10.32
C ILE A 516 16.14 -1.41 9.56
N GLY A 517 16.19 -0.24 10.20
CA GLY A 517 16.53 1.00 9.51
C GLY A 517 15.58 1.30 8.35
N GLU A 518 15.84 2.38 7.65
CA GLU A 518 15.00 2.83 6.55
C GLU A 518 15.76 3.56 5.44
N SER A 519 15.17 3.59 4.26
CA SER A 519 15.46 4.59 3.23
C SER A 519 14.14 5.11 2.64
N TYR A 520 14.22 5.95 1.62
CA TYR A 520 13.03 6.49 0.96
C TYR A 520 13.11 6.29 -0.55
N ASN A 521 11.97 5.90 -1.13
CA ASN A 521 11.73 5.92 -2.56
C ASN A 521 10.74 7.06 -2.86
N VAL A 522 11.03 7.83 -3.92
CA VAL A 522 10.23 8.99 -4.35
C VAL A 522 9.95 8.87 -5.84
N GLY A 523 8.73 9.15 -6.25
CA GLY A 523 8.38 9.14 -7.67
C GLY A 523 6.94 9.56 -7.95
N PRO A 524 6.50 9.41 -9.21
CA PRO A 524 5.18 9.86 -9.64
C PRO A 524 4.01 9.26 -8.85
N ALA A 525 4.17 8.09 -8.24
CA ALA A 525 3.16 7.43 -7.42
C ALA A 525 3.11 7.90 -5.95
N GLY A 526 4.04 8.75 -5.53
CA GLY A 526 4.16 9.27 -4.16
C GLY A 526 5.50 8.88 -3.52
N ASP A 527 5.57 9.12 -2.22
CA ASP A 527 6.76 8.85 -1.41
C ASP A 527 6.51 7.63 -0.54
N ALA A 528 7.57 6.88 -0.26
CA ALA A 528 7.48 5.70 0.57
C ALA A 528 8.77 5.50 1.35
N LEU A 529 8.59 5.22 2.65
CA LEU A 529 9.58 4.52 3.45
C LEU A 529 9.95 3.20 2.78
N VAL A 530 11.18 2.73 3.01
CA VAL A 530 11.64 1.38 2.65
C VAL A 530 12.33 0.79 3.87
N CYS A 531 11.69 -0.16 4.54
CA CYS A 531 12.30 -0.80 5.72
C CYS A 531 13.33 -1.86 5.30
N THR A 532 14.46 -1.97 6.03
CA THR A 532 15.57 -2.90 5.68
C THR A 532 16.02 -2.76 4.21
N PRO A 533 16.43 -1.57 3.76
CA PRO A 533 16.68 -1.32 2.34
C PRO A 533 17.82 -2.17 1.78
N VAL A 534 17.69 -2.52 0.50
CA VAL A 534 18.71 -3.23 -0.29
C VAL A 534 19.33 -2.35 -1.38
N SER A 535 18.81 -1.14 -1.56
CA SER A 535 19.20 -0.15 -2.56
C SER A 535 18.97 1.27 -2.02
N ILE A 536 19.49 2.28 -2.71
CA ILE A 536 19.11 3.70 -2.53
C ILE A 536 18.23 4.09 -3.71
N GLN A 537 16.96 4.44 -3.46
CA GLN A 537 15.99 4.81 -4.51
C GLN A 537 15.86 3.78 -5.66
N GLY A 538 16.02 2.49 -5.33
CA GLY A 538 16.03 1.39 -6.29
C GLY A 538 15.09 0.26 -5.86
N ALA A 539 15.52 -0.98 -6.11
CA ALA A 539 14.76 -2.19 -5.84
C ALA A 539 14.17 -2.22 -4.41
N TRP A 540 12.88 -2.57 -4.34
CA TRP A 540 12.18 -2.96 -3.11
C TRP A 540 12.78 -4.24 -2.53
N ASP A 541 12.91 -5.26 -3.37
CA ASP A 541 13.22 -6.61 -2.92
C ASP A 541 14.61 -7.09 -3.30
N VAL A 542 15.07 -8.10 -2.58
CA VAL A 542 16.20 -8.90 -3.02
C VAL A 542 15.78 -9.67 -4.28
N LYS A 543 16.52 -9.47 -5.37
CA LYS A 543 16.25 -10.12 -6.67
C LYS A 543 17.28 -11.20 -6.96
N ARG A 544 16.83 -12.45 -7.06
CA ARG A 544 17.68 -13.61 -7.38
C ARG A 544 17.44 -14.04 -8.82
N VAL A 545 18.43 -13.83 -9.68
CA VAL A 545 18.34 -14.23 -11.09
C VAL A 545 18.52 -15.74 -11.21
N LEU A 546 17.45 -16.45 -11.55
CA LEU A 546 17.50 -17.91 -11.75
C LEU A 546 18.19 -18.25 -13.07
N GLY A 547 18.05 -17.39 -14.08
CA GLY A 547 18.67 -17.56 -15.39
C GLY A 547 17.77 -17.08 -16.51
N THR A 548 17.93 -17.68 -17.69
CA THR A 548 17.14 -17.32 -18.87
C THR A 548 16.59 -18.54 -19.60
N VAL A 549 15.52 -18.34 -20.35
CA VAL A 549 14.93 -19.35 -21.25
C VAL A 549 14.77 -18.75 -22.65
N PRO A 550 14.86 -19.57 -23.72
CA PRO A 550 14.74 -19.07 -25.09
C PRO A 550 13.29 -18.64 -25.41
N ILE A 551 13.17 -17.57 -26.20
CA ILE A 551 11.96 -17.20 -26.92
C ILE A 551 12.14 -17.66 -28.37
N GLU A 552 11.17 -18.36 -28.92
CA GLU A 552 11.19 -18.85 -30.29
C GLU A 552 11.02 -17.72 -31.31
N ALA A 553 11.36 -17.98 -32.57
CA ALA A 553 11.27 -16.99 -33.64
C ALA A 553 9.83 -16.49 -33.91
N ASP A 554 8.81 -17.24 -33.49
CA ASP A 554 7.39 -16.85 -33.56
C ASP A 554 6.89 -16.12 -32.29
N GLY A 555 7.80 -15.78 -31.38
CA GLY A 555 7.51 -15.12 -30.11
C GLY A 555 7.07 -16.06 -28.98
N SER A 556 6.94 -17.37 -29.24
CA SER A 556 6.44 -18.32 -28.24
C SER A 556 7.53 -18.78 -27.26
N ALA A 557 7.14 -19.13 -26.03
CA ALA A 557 8.04 -19.69 -25.02
C ALA A 557 7.34 -20.77 -24.19
N LEU A 558 8.03 -21.87 -23.92
CA LEU A 558 7.57 -22.98 -23.06
C LEU A 558 8.73 -23.42 -22.16
N PHE A 559 8.53 -23.39 -20.84
CA PHE A 559 9.61 -23.64 -19.88
C PHE A 559 9.13 -24.05 -18.48
N GLU A 560 10.01 -24.74 -17.76
CA GLU A 560 9.82 -25.11 -16.34
C GLU A 560 10.30 -23.98 -15.41
N VAL A 561 9.61 -23.80 -14.29
CA VAL A 561 9.96 -22.87 -13.21
C VAL A 561 9.79 -23.52 -11.84
N PRO A 562 10.46 -23.03 -10.77
CA PRO A 562 10.19 -23.52 -9.43
C PRO A 562 8.76 -23.17 -8.99
N ALA A 563 8.08 -24.12 -8.36
CA ALA A 563 6.79 -23.86 -7.72
C ALA A 563 6.99 -23.08 -6.41
N ARG A 564 5.92 -22.47 -5.87
CA ARG A 564 5.91 -21.79 -4.55
C ARG A 564 6.97 -20.69 -4.41
N THR A 565 7.39 -20.15 -5.54
CA THR A 565 8.40 -19.11 -5.64
C THR A 565 7.75 -17.92 -6.34
N PRO A 566 7.80 -16.70 -5.78
CA PRO A 566 7.36 -15.50 -6.47
C PRO A 566 8.30 -15.20 -7.63
N LEU A 567 7.78 -15.22 -8.86
CA LEU A 567 8.54 -15.08 -10.09
C LEU A 567 8.19 -13.78 -10.82
N TYR A 568 9.26 -13.14 -11.26
CA TYR A 568 9.29 -11.91 -12.04
C TYR A 568 10.01 -12.18 -13.36
N PHE A 569 9.56 -11.57 -14.45
CA PHE A 569 10.09 -11.82 -15.80
C PHE A 569 10.52 -10.55 -16.52
N GLN A 570 11.58 -10.67 -17.32
CA GLN A 570 12.01 -9.62 -18.25
C GLN A 570 12.21 -10.20 -19.64
N VAL A 571 11.68 -9.52 -20.65
CA VAL A 571 11.94 -9.85 -22.05
C VAL A 571 13.26 -9.21 -22.45
N LEU A 572 14.18 -9.98 -23.02
CA LEU A 572 15.53 -9.53 -23.36
C LEU A 572 15.74 -9.44 -24.88
N ASP A 573 16.54 -8.46 -25.29
CA ASP A 573 17.03 -8.31 -26.66
C ASP A 573 18.23 -9.23 -27.00
N GLU A 574 18.85 -9.04 -28.17
CA GLU A 574 20.02 -9.81 -28.60
C GLU A 574 21.30 -9.52 -27.81
N HIS A 575 21.35 -8.40 -27.09
CA HIS A 575 22.45 -8.03 -26.21
C HIS A 575 22.24 -8.50 -24.76
N GLY A 576 21.05 -9.02 -24.45
CA GLY A 576 20.67 -9.45 -23.11
C GLY A 576 20.15 -8.30 -22.23
N PHE A 577 19.79 -7.16 -22.82
CA PHE A 577 19.20 -6.02 -22.10
C PHE A 577 17.68 -6.15 -22.04
N ALA A 578 17.08 -5.74 -20.92
CA ALA A 578 15.63 -5.78 -20.77
C ALA A 578 14.94 -4.80 -21.74
N ILE A 579 14.05 -5.34 -22.58
CA ILE A 579 13.10 -4.59 -23.41
C ILE A 579 11.90 -4.15 -22.54
N GLN A 580 11.43 -5.06 -21.68
CA GLN A 580 10.29 -4.84 -20.80
C GLN A 580 10.44 -5.69 -19.54
N SER A 581 9.94 -5.16 -18.43
CA SER A 581 9.90 -5.82 -17.14
C SER A 581 8.46 -6.00 -16.68
N MET A 582 8.12 -7.19 -16.18
CA MET A 582 6.84 -7.41 -15.48
C MET A 582 6.85 -6.60 -14.18
N ARG A 583 5.91 -5.67 -13.99
CA ARG A 583 5.81 -4.84 -12.77
C ARG A 583 4.80 -5.43 -11.76
N SER A 584 4.97 -6.72 -11.51
CA SER A 584 4.18 -7.61 -10.62
C SER A 584 4.95 -8.94 -10.48
N TRP A 585 4.41 -9.92 -9.77
CA TRP A 585 4.93 -11.28 -9.70
C TRP A 585 3.82 -12.32 -9.85
N MET A 586 4.21 -13.52 -10.26
CA MET A 586 3.33 -14.70 -10.26
C MET A 586 3.92 -15.83 -9.42
N THR A 587 3.04 -16.66 -8.86
CA THR A 587 3.44 -17.89 -8.16
C THR A 587 2.61 -19.04 -8.68
N LEU A 588 3.27 -20.18 -8.94
CA LEU A 588 2.61 -21.40 -9.39
C LEU A 588 2.63 -22.46 -8.28
N GLN A 589 1.58 -23.27 -8.21
CA GLN A 589 1.55 -24.45 -7.36
C GLN A 589 2.34 -25.62 -7.98
N PRO A 590 2.76 -26.60 -7.18
CA PRO A 590 3.33 -27.86 -7.66
C PRO A 590 2.58 -28.49 -8.84
N GLY A 591 3.28 -28.68 -9.95
CA GLY A 591 2.80 -29.30 -11.18
C GLY A 591 1.82 -28.47 -12.02
N GLU A 592 1.54 -27.23 -11.60
CA GLU A 592 0.65 -26.34 -12.32
C GLU A 592 1.15 -26.06 -13.75
N ASN A 593 0.23 -26.11 -14.71
CA ASN A 593 0.47 -25.64 -16.08
C ASN A 593 -0.28 -24.32 -16.26
N ARG A 594 0.45 -23.25 -16.57
CA ARG A 594 -0.12 -21.91 -16.78
C ARG A 594 0.25 -21.39 -18.15
N SER A 595 -0.72 -20.77 -18.82
CA SER A 595 -0.53 -20.19 -20.15
C SER A 595 -1.08 -18.77 -20.24
N CYS A 596 -0.41 -17.90 -20.99
CA CYS A 596 -0.94 -16.62 -21.45
C CYS A 596 -0.82 -16.49 -22.97
N VAL A 597 -1.62 -15.60 -23.55
CA VAL A 597 -1.57 -15.32 -24.99
C VAL A 597 -0.34 -14.45 -25.30
N GLY A 598 -0.07 -13.45 -24.46
CA GLY A 598 1.11 -12.61 -24.62
C GLY A 598 1.44 -11.81 -23.37
N CYS A 599 2.09 -10.67 -23.55
CA CYS A 599 2.52 -9.81 -22.44
C CYS A 599 1.43 -8.81 -22.09
N HIS A 600 0.69 -9.11 -21.01
CA HIS A 600 -0.40 -8.28 -20.46
C HIS A 600 -1.57 -8.08 -21.43
N GLU A 601 -1.95 -9.13 -22.17
CA GLU A 601 -3.11 -9.08 -23.07
C GLU A 601 -4.42 -8.75 -22.34
N ASP A 602 -5.39 -8.18 -23.06
CA ASP A 602 -6.75 -7.98 -22.55
C ASP A 602 -7.43 -9.34 -22.34
N PRO A 603 -7.79 -9.72 -21.09
CA PRO A 603 -8.48 -10.99 -20.81
C PRO A 603 -9.88 -11.10 -21.43
N ASN A 604 -10.48 -9.97 -21.82
CA ASN A 604 -11.77 -9.95 -22.54
C ASN A 604 -11.58 -10.05 -24.05
N GLY A 605 -10.34 -9.97 -24.54
CA GLY A 605 -9.99 -10.06 -25.95
C GLY A 605 -10.14 -11.47 -26.52
N SER A 606 -10.35 -11.56 -27.83
CA SER A 606 -10.34 -12.84 -28.53
C SER A 606 -8.91 -13.37 -28.64
N VAL A 607 -8.69 -14.64 -28.26
CA VAL A 607 -7.42 -15.32 -28.48
C VAL A 607 -7.13 -15.39 -29.99
N PRO A 608 -5.97 -14.94 -30.46
CA PRO A 608 -5.62 -14.98 -31.87
C PRO A 608 -5.50 -16.44 -32.34
N ASN A 609 -6.24 -16.78 -33.39
CA ASN A 609 -6.15 -18.09 -34.04
C ASN A 609 -4.83 -18.18 -34.83
N ARG A 610 -3.86 -18.94 -34.31
CA ARG A 610 -2.54 -19.14 -34.92
C ARG A 610 -2.25 -20.62 -35.14
N GLU A 611 -1.31 -20.91 -36.02
CA GLU A 611 -0.74 -22.26 -36.13
C GLU A 611 -0.11 -22.69 -34.80
N LEU A 612 0.10 -23.99 -34.61
CA LEU A 612 0.77 -24.52 -33.42
C LEU A 612 2.15 -23.88 -33.28
N SER A 613 2.35 -23.17 -32.17
CA SER A 613 3.57 -22.42 -31.86
C SER A 613 4.81 -23.31 -31.87
N LEU A 614 5.96 -22.73 -32.16
CA LEU A 614 7.24 -23.44 -32.18
C LEU A 614 7.57 -24.03 -30.81
N ALA A 615 7.26 -23.32 -29.72
CA ALA A 615 7.55 -23.78 -28.37
C ALA A 615 6.77 -25.05 -27.99
N LEU A 616 5.54 -25.24 -28.48
CA LEU A 616 4.74 -26.44 -28.23
C LEU A 616 5.18 -27.67 -29.05
N ARG A 617 6.15 -27.52 -29.96
CA ARG A 617 6.69 -28.64 -30.77
C ARG A 617 7.83 -29.39 -30.08
N ARG A 618 8.20 -28.98 -28.87
CA ARG A 618 9.31 -29.54 -28.09
C ARG A 618 8.94 -29.60 -26.61
N ASP A 619 9.76 -30.29 -25.84
CA ASP A 619 9.63 -30.32 -24.38
C ASP A 619 9.91 -28.92 -23.78
N PRO A 620 9.33 -28.60 -22.60
CA PRO A 620 9.61 -27.37 -21.89
C PRO A 620 11.12 -27.14 -21.67
N SER A 621 11.56 -25.91 -21.94
CA SER A 621 12.94 -25.50 -21.68
C SER A 621 13.23 -25.54 -20.18
N ARG A 622 14.44 -25.95 -19.82
CA ARG A 622 14.97 -25.68 -18.48
C ARG A 622 15.61 -24.31 -18.45
N ILE A 623 15.56 -23.65 -17.28
CA ILE A 623 16.25 -22.37 -17.06
C ILE A 623 17.77 -22.60 -17.25
N GLU A 624 18.38 -21.85 -18.15
CA GLU A 624 19.83 -21.76 -18.30
C GLU A 624 20.36 -20.81 -17.23
N PRO A 625 21.14 -21.28 -16.24
CA PRO A 625 21.55 -20.47 -15.09
C PRO A 625 22.35 -19.22 -15.50
N TRP A 626 22.11 -18.11 -14.80
CA TRP A 626 22.79 -16.82 -15.05
C TRP A 626 24.29 -16.87 -14.75
N LEU A 627 24.69 -17.61 -13.71
CA LEU A 627 26.09 -17.90 -13.44
C LEU A 627 26.42 -19.28 -14.04
N PRO A 628 27.54 -19.46 -14.75
CA PRO A 628 28.03 -20.80 -15.01
C PRO A 628 28.19 -21.49 -13.66
N ALA A 629 27.79 -22.76 -13.57
CA ALA A 629 28.20 -23.65 -12.50
C ALA A 629 29.73 -23.76 -12.50
N ALA A 630 30.41 -22.72 -12.04
CA ALA A 630 31.86 -22.60 -11.94
C ALA A 630 32.28 -22.73 -10.46
N THR A 631 31.51 -23.50 -9.71
CA THR A 631 31.82 -23.83 -8.33
C THR A 631 31.01 -25.07 -7.96
N ASP A 632 31.72 -26.16 -7.65
CA ASP A 632 31.18 -27.32 -6.94
C ASP A 632 31.05 -27.03 -5.42
N ASP A 633 31.14 -25.76 -5.02
CA ASP A 633 31.02 -25.30 -3.63
C ASP A 633 29.53 -25.08 -3.28
N PRO A 634 28.93 -25.90 -2.41
CA PRO A 634 27.55 -25.72 -1.95
C PRO A 634 27.30 -24.37 -1.30
N ALA A 635 28.34 -23.70 -0.78
CA ALA A 635 28.24 -22.35 -0.21
C ALA A 635 28.03 -21.27 -1.29
N LEU A 636 28.41 -21.53 -2.55
CA LEU A 636 28.15 -20.65 -3.68
C LEU A 636 26.86 -21.02 -4.43
N ALA A 637 26.34 -22.25 -4.29
CA ALA A 637 24.93 -22.52 -4.62
C ALA A 637 23.95 -21.75 -3.68
N GLN A 638 24.49 -21.31 -2.54
CA GLN A 638 23.92 -20.37 -1.55
C GLN A 638 24.19 -18.89 -1.91
N ILE A 639 24.67 -18.55 -3.11
CA ILE A 639 24.70 -17.15 -3.55
C ILE A 639 23.25 -16.63 -3.55
N GLY A 640 22.97 -15.67 -2.66
CA GLY A 640 21.69 -14.98 -2.51
C GLY A 640 21.36 -14.12 -3.74
N GLY A 641 20.62 -13.03 -3.54
CA GLY A 641 20.30 -12.09 -4.61
C GLY A 641 21.52 -11.43 -5.26
N TYR A 642 21.22 -10.66 -6.31
CA TYR A 642 22.21 -9.85 -7.02
C TYR A 642 22.84 -8.81 -6.08
N ASP A 643 24.17 -8.74 -6.05
CA ASP A 643 24.92 -7.92 -5.08
C ASP A 643 25.95 -7.04 -5.79
N PHE A 644 25.80 -5.72 -5.72
CA PHE A 644 26.67 -4.78 -6.42
C PHE A 644 28.15 -4.96 -6.05
N ARG A 645 28.43 -5.27 -4.78
CA ARG A 645 29.81 -5.41 -4.28
C ARG A 645 30.49 -6.63 -4.84
N ARG A 646 29.71 -7.67 -5.15
CA ARG A 646 30.19 -8.91 -5.77
C ARG A 646 30.27 -8.80 -7.29
N GLU A 647 29.25 -8.21 -7.91
CA GLU A 647 29.04 -8.31 -9.36
C GLU A 647 29.56 -7.10 -10.14
N VAL A 648 29.54 -5.90 -9.55
CA VAL A 648 29.86 -4.64 -10.25
C VAL A 648 31.13 -3.98 -9.71
N GLN A 649 31.30 -3.88 -8.39
CA GLN A 649 32.46 -3.20 -7.80
C GLN A 649 33.82 -3.77 -8.30
N PRO A 650 34.02 -5.09 -8.48
CA PRO A 650 35.27 -5.62 -9.03
C PRO A 650 35.56 -5.14 -10.46
N ILE A 651 34.51 -4.92 -11.26
CA ILE A 651 34.63 -4.36 -12.61
C ILE A 651 35.13 -2.91 -12.52
N LEU A 652 34.57 -2.13 -11.61
CA LEU A 652 34.99 -0.74 -11.38
C LEU A 652 36.44 -0.68 -10.88
N ASP A 653 36.81 -1.56 -9.95
CA ASP A 653 38.15 -1.64 -9.38
C ASP A 653 39.21 -1.98 -10.44
N GLN A 654 38.85 -2.82 -11.41
CA GLN A 654 39.75 -3.22 -12.49
C GLN A 654 39.86 -2.16 -13.59
N HIS A 655 38.75 -1.52 -13.96
CA HIS A 655 38.66 -0.75 -15.21
C HIS A 655 38.44 0.76 -15.02
N CYS A 656 37.89 1.21 -13.90
CA CYS A 656 37.36 2.57 -13.75
C CYS A 656 38.11 3.40 -12.69
N ILE A 657 38.50 2.81 -11.56
CA ILE A 657 39.10 3.58 -10.45
C ILE A 657 40.42 4.25 -10.81
N GLY A 658 41.10 3.85 -11.88
CA GLY A 658 42.32 4.52 -12.35
C GLY A 658 42.15 6.02 -12.60
N CYS A 659 40.97 6.43 -13.07
CA CYS A 659 40.58 7.83 -13.28
C CYS A 659 39.54 8.31 -12.24
N HIS A 660 38.79 7.39 -11.63
CA HIS A 660 37.71 7.66 -10.67
C HIS A 660 38.12 7.47 -9.20
N ARG A 661 39.30 7.97 -8.84
CA ARG A 661 39.89 7.86 -7.49
C ARG A 661 39.70 9.10 -6.62
N VAL A 662 39.12 10.15 -7.17
CA VAL A 662 38.99 11.45 -6.51
C VAL A 662 37.95 11.31 -5.41
N PRO A 663 38.31 11.54 -4.13
CA PRO A 663 37.34 11.60 -3.06
C PRO A 663 36.31 12.69 -3.38
N ILE A 664 35.04 12.35 -3.26
CA ILE A 664 33.94 13.32 -3.23
C ILE A 664 34.16 14.20 -1.98
N ALA A 665 33.97 15.52 -2.04
CA ALA A 665 34.21 16.40 -0.89
C ALA A 665 33.39 15.93 0.33
N GLU A 666 32.12 15.58 0.10
CA GLU A 666 31.16 14.99 1.04
C GLU A 666 31.65 13.67 1.68
N CYS A 667 32.76 13.09 1.20
CA CYS A 667 33.32 11.80 1.62
C CYS A 667 34.70 11.92 2.29
N VAL A 668 35.25 13.13 2.40
CA VAL A 668 36.45 13.41 3.20
C VAL A 668 36.02 13.68 4.64
N PRO A 669 36.60 13.03 5.66
CA PRO A 669 36.36 13.44 7.04
C PRO A 669 36.70 14.93 7.22
N VAL A 670 35.81 15.70 7.86
CA VAL A 670 35.99 17.17 8.01
C VAL A 670 37.32 17.51 8.69
N ASP A 671 37.83 16.64 9.56
CA ASP A 671 39.10 16.77 10.27
C ASP A 671 40.35 16.54 9.39
N GLU A 672 40.19 15.96 8.20
CA GLU A 672 41.26 15.83 7.20
C GLU A 672 41.38 17.07 6.28
N ALA A 673 40.40 17.98 6.32
CA ALA A 673 40.40 19.19 5.50
C ALA A 673 41.15 20.35 6.17
N THR A 674 41.86 21.15 5.37
CA THR A 674 42.49 22.39 5.86
C THR A 674 41.45 23.52 5.85
N VAL A 675 41.01 23.95 7.03
CA VAL A 675 40.02 25.03 7.13
C VAL A 675 40.65 26.37 6.72
N LEU A 676 40.15 26.95 5.61
CA LEU A 676 40.54 28.27 5.14
C LEU A 676 39.66 29.36 5.75
N ILE A 677 38.37 29.07 5.86
CA ILE A 677 37.37 29.93 6.48
C ILE A 677 36.56 29.08 7.45
N PRO A 678 36.72 29.28 8.76
CA PRO A 678 35.97 28.52 9.74
C PRO A 678 34.48 28.90 9.70
N PRO A 679 33.59 27.93 9.95
CA PRO A 679 32.20 28.22 10.23
C PRO A 679 32.07 28.98 11.55
N ARG A 680 30.86 29.50 11.84
CA ARG A 680 30.53 30.24 13.08
C ARG A 680 31.39 31.50 13.32
N GLN A 681 31.90 32.12 12.25
CA GLN A 681 32.70 33.33 12.29
C GLN A 681 31.88 34.58 11.97
N GLY A 682 32.32 35.74 12.47
CA GLY A 682 31.77 37.03 12.10
C GLY A 682 32.25 37.51 10.72
N GLY A 683 31.66 38.61 10.25
CA GLY A 683 32.06 39.27 9.00
C GLY A 683 31.12 39.04 7.82
N TRP A 684 29.95 38.43 8.06
CA TRP A 684 28.90 38.30 7.06
C TRP A 684 28.04 39.56 6.99
N ARG A 685 27.74 39.98 5.76
CA ARG A 685 26.68 40.92 5.42
C ARG A 685 25.46 40.12 4.99
N TYR A 686 24.25 40.54 5.36
CA TYR A 686 23.03 39.85 4.97
C TYR A 686 21.84 40.76 4.68
N SER A 687 20.93 40.25 3.84
CA SER A 687 19.63 40.84 3.53
C SER A 687 18.53 39.80 3.73
N LEU A 688 17.37 40.24 4.22
CA LEU A 688 16.13 39.45 4.28
C LEU A 688 15.15 39.84 3.17
N GLU A 689 15.51 40.84 2.37
CA GLU A 689 14.79 41.26 1.18
C GLU A 689 15.62 40.88 -0.05
N ARG A 690 14.93 40.48 -1.12
CA ARG A 690 15.59 40.08 -2.38
C ARG A 690 16.48 41.22 -2.88
N PRO A 691 17.78 41.00 -3.06
CA PRO A 691 18.70 42.04 -3.54
C PRO A 691 18.59 42.26 -5.05
N ALA A 692 19.28 43.29 -5.54
CA ALA A 692 19.36 43.55 -6.97
C ALA A 692 20.10 42.43 -7.72
N GLU A 693 19.93 42.36 -9.04
CA GLU A 693 20.71 41.45 -9.90
C GLU A 693 22.23 41.70 -9.72
N ASP A 694 23.04 40.67 -9.93
CA ASP A 694 24.50 40.66 -9.75
C ASP A 694 24.98 40.86 -8.29
N TRP A 695 24.11 40.69 -7.29
CA TRP A 695 24.47 40.73 -5.86
C TRP A 695 25.46 39.65 -5.44
N ASP A 696 25.80 38.70 -6.29
CA ASP A 696 26.78 37.64 -6.07
C ASP A 696 28.20 38.03 -6.51
N ARG A 697 28.35 39.19 -7.19
CA ARG A 697 29.63 39.67 -7.75
C ARG A 697 30.45 40.53 -6.78
N PRO A 698 31.79 40.58 -6.94
CA PRO A 698 32.66 41.39 -6.09
C PRO A 698 32.36 42.90 -6.09
N GLU A 699 31.85 43.44 -7.20
CA GLU A 699 31.61 44.88 -7.38
C GLU A 699 30.35 45.39 -6.69
N PHE A 700 29.48 44.50 -6.21
CA PHE A 700 28.23 44.88 -5.57
C PHE A 700 28.46 45.57 -4.22
N ASP A 701 27.79 46.69 -4.01
CA ASP A 701 27.86 47.47 -2.76
C ASP A 701 26.83 46.96 -1.75
N ASP A 702 27.29 46.12 -0.82
CA ASP A 702 26.51 45.59 0.30
C ASP A 702 26.62 46.43 1.58
N SER A 703 27.11 47.68 1.50
CA SER A 703 27.30 48.53 2.68
C SER A 703 26.00 48.85 3.43
N SER A 704 24.86 48.77 2.74
CA SER A 704 23.52 48.92 3.30
C SER A 704 22.98 47.67 3.98
N TRP A 705 23.60 46.50 3.79
CA TRP A 705 23.17 45.23 4.34
C TRP A 705 23.50 45.14 5.84
N LEU A 706 22.68 44.36 6.54
CA LEU A 706 22.87 44.06 7.95
C LEU A 706 24.15 43.25 8.15
N SER A 707 24.73 43.28 9.35
CA SER A 707 25.90 42.46 9.70
C SER A 707 25.54 41.41 10.73
N GLY A 708 26.06 40.19 10.55
CA GLY A 708 25.77 39.05 11.41
C GLY A 708 26.97 38.14 11.63
N TRP A 709 26.87 37.32 12.66
CA TRP A 709 27.71 36.15 12.87
C TRP A 709 27.12 34.95 12.13
N ALA A 710 27.97 34.11 11.54
CA ALA A 710 27.51 32.89 10.87
C ALA A 710 26.81 31.93 11.84
N GLY A 711 25.94 31.08 11.31
CA GLY A 711 24.90 30.39 12.07
C GLY A 711 23.62 31.23 12.10
N PHE A 712 23.04 31.48 10.92
CA PHE A 712 21.80 32.23 10.77
C PHE A 712 20.62 31.27 10.90
N GLY A 713 19.66 31.55 11.77
CA GLY A 713 18.54 30.63 11.97
C GLY A 713 17.66 30.94 13.17
N SER A 714 16.77 30.01 13.50
CA SER A 714 15.88 30.10 14.65
C SER A 714 15.73 28.76 15.39
N GLY A 715 15.44 28.81 16.70
CA GLY A 715 15.22 27.61 17.52
C GLY A 715 16.48 26.84 17.96
N GLU A 716 16.28 25.63 18.48
CA GLU A 716 17.36 24.67 18.77
C GLU A 716 17.71 23.89 17.50
N VAL A 717 18.97 23.98 17.06
CA VAL A 717 19.46 23.33 15.84
C VAL A 717 20.43 22.21 16.22
N PRO A 718 20.13 20.93 15.95
CA PRO A 718 21.07 19.83 16.13
C PRO A 718 22.38 20.11 15.41
N GLY A 719 23.54 19.93 16.06
CA GLY A 719 24.86 20.20 15.44
C GLY A 719 25.17 21.68 15.14
N GLY A 720 24.24 22.60 15.38
CA GLY A 720 24.33 24.03 15.05
C GLY A 720 24.22 24.95 16.26
N GLU A 721 24.59 26.21 16.09
CA GLU A 721 24.31 27.29 17.05
C GLU A 721 23.81 28.52 16.28
N ALA A 722 22.55 28.91 16.49
CA ALA A 722 21.97 30.10 15.88
C ALA A 722 22.49 31.36 16.58
N ARG A 723 23.39 32.09 15.93
CA ARG A 723 24.04 33.31 16.45
C ARG A 723 23.47 34.59 15.87
N THR A 724 22.90 34.52 14.67
CA THR A 724 22.15 35.63 14.06
C THR A 724 20.72 35.16 13.80
N PRO A 725 19.70 35.81 14.38
CA PRO A 725 18.32 35.43 14.12
C PRO A 725 17.92 35.61 12.65
N TRP A 726 17.31 34.59 12.07
CA TRP A 726 16.66 34.62 10.76
C TRP A 726 15.35 33.83 10.86
N THR A 727 14.24 34.43 10.42
CA THR A 727 12.88 33.86 10.52
C THR A 727 12.03 34.07 9.26
N SER A 728 12.59 34.65 8.19
CA SER A 728 11.89 34.84 6.90
C SER A 728 12.03 33.62 6.01
N GLU A 729 11.31 33.55 4.89
CA GLU A 729 11.46 32.44 3.93
C GLU A 729 12.86 32.44 3.29
N ASP A 730 13.40 33.61 2.95
CA ASP A 730 14.71 33.75 2.31
C ASP A 730 15.73 34.50 3.18
N ILE A 731 17.01 34.21 2.94
CA ILE A 731 18.15 35.02 3.35
C ILE A 731 19.25 35.05 2.29
N TRP A 732 19.83 36.23 2.07
CA TRP A 732 21.00 36.42 1.23
C TRP A 732 22.20 36.84 2.09
N LEU A 733 23.32 36.14 1.95
CA LEU A 733 24.55 36.37 2.70
C LEU A 733 25.70 36.72 1.76
N ARG A 734 26.59 37.61 2.18
CA ARG A 734 27.84 37.95 1.49
C ARG A 734 28.99 38.07 2.47
N ARG A 735 30.18 37.61 2.06
CA ARG A 735 31.42 37.78 2.82
C ARG A 735 32.62 37.91 1.90
N THR A 736 33.44 38.92 2.15
CA THR A 736 34.77 39.06 1.52
C THR A 736 35.81 38.31 2.34
N VAL A 737 36.65 37.53 1.67
CA VAL A 737 37.60 36.60 2.26
C VAL A 737 38.95 36.77 1.59
N HIS A 738 40.01 36.92 2.38
CA HIS A 738 41.36 37.09 1.84
C HIS A 738 42.08 35.76 1.79
N LEU A 739 42.66 35.41 0.63
CA LEU A 739 43.42 34.18 0.43
C LEU A 739 44.86 34.49 0.00
N ASP A 740 45.84 33.90 0.67
CA ASP A 740 47.26 34.07 0.32
C ASP A 740 47.58 33.50 -1.09
N ALA A 741 46.85 32.46 -1.49
CA ALA A 741 46.91 31.81 -2.80
C ALA A 741 45.54 31.14 -3.09
N PRO A 742 45.19 30.90 -4.37
CA PRO A 742 44.00 30.11 -4.68
C PRO A 742 44.12 28.67 -4.12
N PRO A 743 43.05 28.13 -3.52
CA PRO A 743 43.04 26.78 -2.94
C PRO A 743 43.25 25.72 -4.00
N ALA A 744 43.92 24.63 -3.63
CA ALA A 744 44.28 23.56 -4.57
C ALA A 744 43.08 22.65 -4.90
N ASN A 745 42.24 22.38 -3.90
CA ASN A 745 41.05 21.53 -4.00
C ASN A 745 39.95 22.05 -3.05
N PRO A 746 39.36 23.22 -3.33
CA PRO A 746 38.39 23.84 -2.43
C PRO A 746 37.07 23.08 -2.33
N ALA A 747 36.51 23.05 -1.13
CA ALA A 747 35.15 22.60 -0.85
C ALA A 747 34.47 23.53 0.16
N LEU A 748 33.13 23.55 0.15
CA LEU A 748 32.34 24.27 1.15
C LEU A 748 32.20 23.37 2.38
N LEU A 749 32.18 23.98 3.57
CA LEU A 749 31.80 23.30 4.81
C LEU A 749 30.47 23.90 5.26
N ALA A 750 29.37 23.22 4.96
CA ALA A 750 28.02 23.78 5.06
C ALA A 750 27.15 23.00 6.05
N HIS A 751 26.33 23.74 6.79
CA HIS A 751 25.21 23.22 7.56
C HIS A 751 24.01 24.09 7.23
N HIS A 752 23.02 23.49 6.59
CA HIS A 752 21.81 24.15 6.13
C HIS A 752 20.57 23.32 6.43
N ASP A 753 19.46 24.03 6.61
CA ASP A 753 18.11 23.51 6.66
C ASP A 753 17.37 23.99 5.40
N ASP A 754 16.71 23.07 4.70
CA ASP A 754 16.21 23.25 3.33
C ASP A 754 17.28 23.69 2.32
N ASP A 755 16.90 24.41 1.27
CA ASP A 755 17.73 24.56 0.08
C ASP A 755 18.71 25.73 0.19
N MET A 756 19.88 25.59 -0.45
CA MET A 756 20.85 26.68 -0.58
C MET A 756 21.58 26.71 -1.91
N GLU A 757 22.00 27.91 -2.31
CA GLU A 757 22.91 28.17 -3.41
C GLU A 757 24.09 29.02 -2.93
N VAL A 758 25.28 28.72 -3.44
CA VAL A 758 26.52 29.41 -3.09
C VAL A 758 27.25 29.84 -4.36
N TRP A 759 27.76 31.07 -4.37
CA TRP A 759 28.58 31.63 -5.46
C TRP A 759 29.95 32.08 -4.96
N ILE A 760 30.95 31.92 -5.82
CA ILE A 760 32.31 32.44 -5.63
C ILE A 760 32.61 33.45 -6.73
N ASN A 761 32.85 34.71 -6.36
CA ASN A 761 33.13 35.81 -7.30
C ASN A 761 32.13 35.91 -8.46
N GLY A 762 30.85 35.62 -8.19
CA GLY A 762 29.77 35.65 -9.17
C GLY A 762 29.61 34.38 -10.05
N VAL A 763 30.32 33.31 -9.73
CA VAL A 763 30.18 32.00 -10.40
C VAL A 763 29.48 31.02 -9.45
N LEU A 764 28.39 30.39 -9.90
CA LEU A 764 27.65 29.42 -9.09
C LEU A 764 28.56 28.24 -8.73
N ALA A 765 28.74 28.04 -7.43
CA ALA A 765 29.67 27.09 -6.84
C ALA A 765 28.99 25.82 -6.35
N ALA A 766 27.81 25.93 -5.73
CA ALA A 766 27.03 24.79 -5.29
C ALA A 766 25.54 25.13 -5.24
N SER A 767 24.70 24.13 -5.42
CA SER A 767 23.26 24.17 -5.20
C SER A 767 22.86 22.84 -4.53
N THR A 768 22.26 22.91 -3.36
CA THR A 768 21.89 21.74 -2.55
C THR A 768 20.46 21.88 -2.08
N SER A 769 19.76 20.75 -1.99
CA SER A 769 18.38 20.67 -1.50
C SER A 769 18.25 19.80 -0.25
N GLY A 770 17.20 20.06 0.53
CA GLY A 770 16.94 19.40 1.81
C GLY A 770 17.93 19.79 2.91
N TYR A 771 17.87 19.14 4.06
CA TYR A 771 18.55 19.62 5.28
C TYR A 771 19.70 18.71 5.76
N THR A 772 20.53 19.28 6.63
CA THR A 772 21.67 18.61 7.29
C THR A 772 21.54 18.74 8.81
N HIS A 773 22.09 17.78 9.56
CA HIS A 773 22.07 17.78 11.04
C HIS A 773 23.40 18.24 11.67
N ASP A 774 24.44 18.43 10.84
CA ASP A 774 25.77 18.89 11.24
C ASP A 774 26.50 19.41 9.99
N TYR A 775 27.69 19.99 10.16
CA TYR A 775 28.51 20.45 9.03
C TYR A 775 28.97 19.29 8.15
N GLY A 776 28.57 19.34 6.88
CA GLY A 776 29.03 18.48 5.81
C GLY A 776 29.93 19.23 4.83
N LEU A 777 30.79 18.50 4.14
CA LEU A 777 31.54 19.06 3.01
C LEU A 777 30.67 19.03 1.76
N VAL A 778 30.58 20.14 1.04
CA VAL A 778 29.86 20.25 -0.23
C VAL A 778 30.86 20.57 -1.34
N SER A 779 30.79 19.80 -2.42
CA SER A 779 31.66 19.96 -3.59
C SER A 779 31.44 21.31 -4.29
N ILE A 780 32.52 21.95 -4.76
CA ILE A 780 32.46 23.19 -5.56
C ILE A 780 32.54 22.85 -7.05
N ALA A 781 31.69 23.47 -7.86
CA ALA A 781 31.67 23.30 -9.32
C ALA A 781 33.03 23.70 -9.95
N PRO A 782 33.51 22.95 -10.97
CA PRO A 782 34.84 23.19 -11.57
C PRO A 782 35.11 24.62 -12.05
N ASP A 783 34.08 25.31 -12.55
CA ASP A 783 34.24 26.70 -13.01
C ASP A 783 34.33 27.70 -11.86
N ALA A 784 33.64 27.44 -10.75
CA ALA A 784 33.78 28.23 -9.53
C ALA A 784 35.13 27.97 -8.82
N MET A 785 35.70 26.76 -8.92
CA MET A 785 37.06 26.50 -8.42
C MET A 785 38.10 27.40 -9.10
N LYS A 786 37.94 27.65 -10.41
CA LYS A 786 38.81 28.54 -11.20
C LYS A 786 38.58 30.03 -10.89
N ALA A 787 37.46 30.38 -10.27
CA ALA A 787 37.12 31.74 -9.92
C ALA A 787 37.92 32.26 -8.70
N PHE A 788 38.49 31.37 -7.88
CA PHE A 788 39.37 31.76 -6.79
C PHE A 788 40.68 32.37 -7.29
N HIS A 789 41.14 33.42 -6.60
CA HIS A 789 42.45 34.01 -6.84
C HIS A 789 43.11 34.44 -5.52
N ALA A 790 44.42 34.72 -5.57
CA ALA A 790 45.10 35.36 -4.45
C ALA A 790 44.52 36.76 -4.20
N GLY A 791 44.38 37.14 -2.94
CA GLY A 791 43.72 38.38 -2.53
C GLY A 791 42.26 38.17 -2.11
N ASP A 792 41.45 39.22 -2.28
CA ASP A 792 40.08 39.25 -1.80
C ASP A 792 39.13 38.53 -2.75
N ASN A 793 38.36 37.57 -2.24
CA ASN A 793 37.32 36.85 -2.95
C ASN A 793 35.98 37.09 -2.24
N VAL A 794 34.86 37.01 -2.96
CA VAL A 794 33.51 37.12 -2.40
C VAL A 794 32.84 35.75 -2.41
N ILE A 795 32.32 35.36 -1.24
CA ILE A 795 31.40 34.24 -1.07
C ILE A 795 30.01 34.81 -0.87
N ALA A 796 29.08 34.41 -1.73
CA ALA A 796 27.67 34.79 -1.67
C ALA A 796 26.81 33.55 -1.47
N VAL A 797 25.76 33.63 -0.65
CA VAL A 797 24.88 32.50 -0.31
C VAL A 797 23.43 32.97 -0.36
N HIS A 798 22.56 32.19 -0.99
CA HIS A 798 21.11 32.33 -0.88
C HIS A 798 20.59 31.04 -0.26
N ALA A 799 19.86 31.14 0.84
CA ALA A 799 19.16 30.01 1.43
C ALA A 799 17.68 30.35 1.54
N TRP A 800 16.83 29.36 1.31
CA TRP A 800 15.39 29.50 1.47
C TRP A 800 14.79 28.29 2.15
N GLN A 801 13.83 28.55 3.04
CA GLN A 801 13.07 27.52 3.74
C GLN A 801 11.65 27.40 3.18
N SER A 802 11.10 26.20 3.31
CA SER A 802 9.73 25.86 2.91
C SER A 802 8.85 25.56 4.13
N VAL A 803 9.30 24.68 5.04
CA VAL A 803 8.60 24.26 6.27
C VAL A 803 9.58 23.61 7.26
N GLY A 804 9.51 23.95 8.55
CA GLY A 804 10.24 23.23 9.60
C GLY A 804 11.23 24.08 10.40
N GLY A 805 12.44 23.55 10.60
CA GLY A 805 13.53 24.28 11.26
C GLY A 805 14.11 25.36 10.35
N GLN A 806 15.16 26.04 10.83
CA GLN A 806 15.81 27.07 10.03
C GLN A 806 17.26 27.28 10.42
N TYR A 807 18.19 26.96 9.52
CA TYR A 807 19.61 27.16 9.74
C TYR A 807 20.41 27.33 8.45
N ILE A 808 21.42 28.21 8.45
CA ILE A 808 22.44 28.27 7.41
C ILE A 808 23.78 28.78 7.98
N ASP A 809 24.84 28.03 7.68
CA ASP A 809 26.24 28.43 7.87
C ASP A 809 27.11 27.79 6.79
N VAL A 810 28.06 28.56 6.26
CA VAL A 810 28.98 28.15 5.19
C VAL A 810 30.40 28.58 5.54
N GLY A 811 31.30 27.60 5.59
CA GLY A 811 32.75 27.76 5.63
C GLY A 811 33.41 27.35 4.31
N LEU A 812 34.73 27.54 4.23
CA LEU A 812 35.56 27.14 3.10
C LEU A 812 36.74 26.32 3.60
N VAL A 813 37.00 25.20 2.96
CA VAL A 813 38.15 24.34 3.26
C VAL A 813 38.94 24.04 1.99
N ASP A 814 40.20 23.66 2.16
CA ASP A 814 41.04 23.08 1.12
C ASP A 814 41.27 21.60 1.43
N LEU A 815 40.82 20.74 0.53
CA LEU A 815 40.92 19.30 0.71
C LEU A 815 42.33 18.80 0.31
N PRO A 816 42.77 17.64 0.82
CA PRO A 816 43.98 17.01 0.34
C PRO A 816 43.96 16.86 -1.18
N ALA A 817 45.11 17.11 -1.83
CA ALA A 817 45.22 17.01 -3.28
C ALA A 817 44.85 15.60 -3.75
N PRO A 818 44.02 15.45 -4.80
CA PRO A 818 43.70 14.13 -5.33
C PRO A 818 44.95 13.47 -5.91
N ALA A 819 45.00 12.14 -5.87
CA ALA A 819 46.04 11.40 -6.57
C ALA A 819 45.98 11.73 -8.07
N ALA A 820 47.12 12.08 -8.67
CA ALA A 820 47.18 12.45 -10.08
C ALA A 820 46.63 11.31 -10.98
N GLY A 821 45.61 11.63 -11.78
CA GLY A 821 45.12 10.75 -12.83
C GLY A 821 46.12 10.64 -14.00
N PRO A 822 45.84 9.78 -14.99
CA PRO A 822 46.62 9.70 -16.22
C PRO A 822 46.80 11.08 -16.90
N PRO A 823 47.90 11.30 -17.66
CA PRO A 823 48.08 12.55 -18.38
C PRO A 823 46.92 12.81 -19.36
N GLY A 824 46.25 13.95 -19.20
CA GLY A 824 45.17 14.40 -20.10
C GLY A 824 43.74 14.07 -19.66
N THR A 825 43.53 13.53 -18.45
CA THR A 825 42.19 13.29 -17.89
C THR A 825 41.90 14.26 -16.75
N GLU A 826 40.73 14.92 -16.78
CA GLU A 826 40.24 15.67 -15.63
C GLU A 826 39.79 14.71 -14.50
N PRO A 827 39.97 15.08 -13.22
CA PRO A 827 39.53 14.26 -12.10
C PRO A 827 37.99 14.06 -12.11
N ALA A 828 37.52 12.81 -12.08
CA ALA A 828 36.09 12.47 -12.03
C ALA A 828 35.67 11.98 -10.63
N PHE A 829 34.36 11.82 -10.38
CA PHE A 829 33.83 11.36 -9.09
C PHE A 829 34.36 9.97 -8.66
N SER A 830 34.39 9.71 -7.34
CA SER A 830 34.85 8.44 -6.76
C SER A 830 34.01 7.26 -7.25
N LEU A 831 34.68 6.20 -7.69
CA LEU A 831 34.10 4.88 -7.93
C LEU A 831 34.67 3.80 -6.99
N LEU A 832 35.26 4.21 -5.87
CA LEU A 832 35.91 3.29 -4.94
C LEU A 832 34.89 2.41 -4.20
N GLY A 833 35.31 1.18 -3.87
CA GLY A 833 34.55 0.26 -3.01
C GLY A 833 34.50 0.65 -1.53
N VAL A 834 34.82 1.90 -1.17
CA VAL A 834 34.81 2.37 0.22
C VAL A 834 33.36 2.58 0.65
N GLU A 835 32.88 1.77 1.59
CA GLU A 835 31.53 1.90 2.14
C GLU A 835 31.43 3.08 3.11
N ARG A 836 30.38 3.88 2.93
CA ARG A 836 30.00 4.97 3.82
C ARG A 836 28.75 4.58 4.58
N TYR A 837 28.88 4.51 5.91
CA TYR A 837 27.75 4.23 6.78
C TYR A 837 26.70 5.32 6.66
N ASP A 838 25.46 4.92 6.51
CA ASP A 838 24.27 5.76 6.50
C ASP A 838 23.45 5.42 7.75
N PRO A 839 23.31 6.36 8.70
CA PRO A 839 22.63 6.11 9.96
C PRO A 839 21.13 5.83 9.80
N LEU A 840 20.51 6.30 8.71
CA LEU A 840 19.09 6.12 8.46
C LEU A 840 18.79 4.66 8.07
N SER A 841 19.51 4.16 7.05
CA SER A 841 19.40 2.77 6.62
C SER A 841 20.10 1.78 7.56
N ARG A 842 20.96 2.27 8.45
CA ARG A 842 21.85 1.47 9.31
C ARG A 842 22.77 0.54 8.53
N LYS A 843 23.13 0.94 7.31
CA LYS A 843 23.95 0.16 6.36
C LYS A 843 25.01 1.03 5.68
N GLY A 844 25.94 0.40 4.98
CA GLY A 844 27.06 1.06 4.30
C GLY A 844 26.93 1.01 2.78
N TRP A 845 27.08 2.14 2.10
CA TRP A 845 26.98 2.20 0.62
C TRP A 845 28.31 2.65 0.03
N SER A 846 28.84 1.92 -0.96
CA SER A 846 30.13 2.29 -1.57
C SER A 846 30.06 3.60 -2.35
N ASP A 847 31.19 4.32 -2.41
CA ASP A 847 31.32 5.50 -3.28
C ASP A 847 30.98 5.13 -4.73
N GLY A 848 31.42 3.95 -5.21
CA GLY A 848 31.08 3.41 -6.53
C GLY A 848 29.58 3.29 -6.80
N TYR A 849 28.84 2.72 -5.86
CA TYR A 849 27.39 2.60 -5.99
C TYR A 849 26.72 3.98 -6.04
N ARG A 850 27.06 4.86 -5.08
CA ARG A 850 26.49 6.21 -5.00
C ARG A 850 26.82 7.05 -6.24
N GLY A 851 28.04 6.92 -6.75
CA GLY A 851 28.52 7.61 -7.93
C GLY A 851 27.76 7.24 -9.19
N LEU A 852 27.43 5.95 -9.37
CA LEU A 852 26.64 5.50 -10.52
C LEU A 852 25.15 5.79 -10.36
N ALA A 853 24.58 5.55 -9.17
CA ALA A 853 23.15 5.69 -8.93
C ALA A 853 22.68 7.16 -8.87
N ARG A 854 23.46 8.11 -8.33
CA ARG A 854 22.96 9.48 -8.06
C ARG A 854 23.24 10.51 -9.15
N ARG A 855 23.80 10.11 -10.30
CA ARG A 855 24.29 11.06 -11.33
C ARG A 855 23.49 11.06 -12.64
N GLY A 856 22.38 10.32 -12.72
CA GLY A 856 21.52 10.29 -13.92
C GLY A 856 22.22 9.69 -15.16
N ILE A 857 23.15 8.76 -14.95
CA ILE A 857 23.87 8.06 -16.04
C ILE A 857 23.38 6.61 -16.19
N ALA A 858 22.80 6.04 -15.14
CA ALA A 858 22.09 4.78 -15.15
C ALA A 858 20.59 5.09 -14.99
N GLU A 859 19.78 4.58 -15.91
CA GLU A 859 18.33 4.78 -15.96
C GLU A 859 17.66 3.45 -15.65
N TRP A 860 17.01 3.33 -14.51
CA TRP A 860 16.23 2.15 -14.12
C TRP A 860 14.76 2.53 -13.92
N ILE A 861 13.88 1.52 -13.90
CA ILE A 861 12.46 1.74 -13.59
C ILE A 861 12.37 2.33 -12.18
N ASN A 862 11.81 3.53 -12.04
CA ASN A 862 11.62 4.12 -10.73
C ASN A 862 10.69 3.20 -9.90
N PRO A 863 11.11 2.72 -8.70
CA PRO A 863 10.29 1.85 -7.86
C PRO A 863 8.96 2.49 -7.41
N GLN A 864 8.79 3.80 -7.57
CA GLN A 864 7.59 4.61 -7.32
C GLN A 864 6.95 5.13 -8.63
N SER A 865 7.16 4.47 -9.76
CA SER A 865 6.43 4.82 -10.99
C SER A 865 4.95 4.43 -10.90
N ALA A 866 4.15 5.08 -11.75
CA ALA A 866 2.71 4.87 -11.90
C ALA A 866 2.31 3.39 -11.99
N PRO A 867 1.16 2.95 -11.42
CA PRO A 867 0.66 1.58 -11.59
C PRO A 867 0.41 1.18 -13.06
N PRO A 868 -0.13 2.05 -13.94
CA PRO A 868 -0.21 1.76 -15.37
C PRO A 868 1.13 1.34 -15.97
N MET A 869 1.03 0.52 -17.01
CA MET A 869 2.17 -0.10 -17.66
C MET A 869 3.07 0.94 -18.35
N LEU A 870 4.37 0.69 -18.33
CA LEU A 870 5.38 1.50 -19.02
C LEU A 870 5.55 1.03 -20.46
N ALA A 871 5.97 1.95 -21.34
CA ALA A 871 6.29 1.60 -22.71
C ALA A 871 7.55 0.71 -22.78
N PRO A 872 7.66 -0.18 -23.77
CA PRO A 872 8.89 -0.94 -23.99
C PRO A 872 10.10 -0.02 -24.17
N ARG A 873 11.23 -0.38 -23.56
CA ARG A 873 12.51 0.37 -23.60
C ARG A 873 12.44 1.78 -23.00
N GLU A 874 11.43 2.07 -22.19
CA GLU A 874 11.31 3.36 -21.50
C GLU A 874 12.42 3.57 -20.45
N ALA A 875 12.86 2.50 -19.79
CA ALA A 875 13.92 2.50 -18.78
C ALA A 875 14.74 1.20 -18.84
N GLY A 876 15.79 1.12 -18.02
CA GLY A 876 16.67 -0.05 -17.93
C GLY A 876 17.98 0.14 -18.68
N ALA A 877 18.76 -0.94 -18.81
CA ALA A 877 20.06 -0.91 -19.49
C ALA A 877 19.97 -0.40 -20.93
N VAL A 878 18.87 -0.71 -21.63
CA VAL A 878 18.62 -0.28 -23.01
C VAL A 878 18.47 1.24 -23.15
N ALA A 879 17.99 1.93 -22.11
CA ALA A 879 17.79 3.37 -22.08
C ALA A 879 18.96 4.13 -21.43
N SER A 880 19.87 3.42 -20.75
CA SER A 880 20.91 4.01 -19.92
C SER A 880 22.10 4.56 -20.73
N PRO A 881 22.43 5.86 -20.61
CA PRO A 881 23.63 6.45 -21.24
C PRO A 881 24.94 5.75 -20.85
N LEU A 882 25.02 5.25 -19.61
CA LEU A 882 26.15 4.47 -19.12
C LEU A 882 26.45 3.28 -20.03
N ILE A 883 25.42 2.52 -20.43
CA ILE A 883 25.63 1.31 -21.24
C ILE A 883 26.16 1.65 -22.63
N GLY A 884 25.64 2.71 -23.26
CA GLY A 884 26.17 3.21 -24.54
C GLY A 884 27.65 3.58 -24.43
N MET A 885 28.00 4.37 -23.41
CA MET A 885 29.38 4.80 -23.15
C MET A 885 30.33 3.61 -22.90
N LEU A 886 29.91 2.61 -22.13
CA LEU A 886 30.75 1.44 -21.84
C LEU A 886 30.95 0.54 -23.07
N ARG A 887 29.97 0.48 -23.98
CA ARG A 887 30.07 -0.25 -25.25
C ARG A 887 31.02 0.43 -26.24
N ASP A 888 30.98 1.76 -26.32
CA ASP A 888 31.88 2.54 -27.19
C ASP A 888 33.32 2.59 -26.65
N GLY A 889 33.48 2.33 -25.35
CA GLY A 889 34.72 2.47 -24.61
C GLY A 889 34.87 3.87 -24.04
N HIS A 890 35.43 3.96 -22.83
CA HIS A 890 35.53 5.21 -22.07
C HIS A 890 36.98 5.53 -21.76
N TYR A 891 37.58 6.50 -22.49
CA TYR A 891 38.97 6.94 -22.32
C TYR A 891 40.01 5.79 -22.27
N GLY A 892 39.79 4.76 -23.10
CA GLY A 892 40.67 3.59 -23.17
C GLY A 892 40.31 2.45 -22.22
N ALA A 893 39.35 2.63 -21.31
CA ALA A 893 38.70 1.54 -20.61
C ALA A 893 37.74 0.82 -21.57
N ILE A 894 38.03 -0.44 -21.85
CA ILE A 894 37.21 -1.33 -22.69
C ILE A 894 36.83 -2.54 -21.85
N LEU A 895 35.53 -2.78 -21.72
CA LEU A 895 34.97 -3.88 -20.95
C LEU A 895 34.70 -5.10 -21.84
N SER A 896 34.72 -6.28 -21.24
CA SER A 896 34.21 -7.48 -21.90
C SER A 896 32.68 -7.42 -22.02
N ALA A 897 32.11 -8.22 -22.92
CA ALA A 897 30.66 -8.37 -23.02
C ALA A 897 30.03 -8.84 -21.69
N GLU A 898 30.74 -9.70 -20.95
CA GLU A 898 30.33 -10.15 -19.61
C GLU A 898 30.32 -9.00 -18.59
N GLY A 899 31.35 -8.14 -18.59
CA GLY A 899 31.41 -6.98 -17.70
C GLY A 899 30.29 -5.96 -17.99
N ILE A 900 30.00 -5.72 -19.28
CA ILE A 900 28.87 -4.87 -19.68
C ILE A 900 27.54 -5.53 -19.27
N GLY A 901 27.41 -6.85 -19.47
CA GLY A 901 26.22 -7.62 -19.10
C GLY A 901 25.92 -7.59 -17.60
N SER A 902 26.96 -7.65 -16.74
CA SER A 902 26.80 -7.50 -15.29
C SER A 902 26.28 -6.10 -14.92
N ILE A 903 26.86 -5.03 -15.46
CA ILE A 903 26.38 -3.67 -15.19
C ILE A 903 24.96 -3.46 -15.74
N ALA A 904 24.66 -3.98 -16.93
CA ALA A 904 23.32 -3.92 -17.51
C ALA A 904 22.29 -4.65 -16.65
N LEU A 905 22.61 -5.85 -16.16
CA LEU A 905 21.73 -6.59 -15.26
C LEU A 905 21.49 -5.83 -13.96
N TRP A 906 22.53 -5.23 -13.38
CA TRP A 906 22.38 -4.40 -12.18
C TRP A 906 21.36 -3.28 -12.38
N ILE A 907 21.40 -2.59 -13.52
CA ILE A 907 20.43 -1.54 -13.89
C ILE A 907 19.03 -2.13 -14.09
N ASP A 908 18.91 -3.21 -14.87
CA ASP A 908 17.63 -3.88 -15.16
C ASP A 908 16.94 -4.42 -13.89
N LEU A 909 17.70 -4.71 -12.84
CA LEU A 909 17.18 -5.16 -11.54
C LEU A 909 16.84 -4.01 -10.59
N LEU A 910 16.89 -2.76 -11.05
CA LEU A 910 16.68 -1.54 -10.26
C LEU A 910 17.78 -1.34 -9.21
N VAL A 911 19.02 -1.48 -9.65
CA VAL A 911 20.23 -1.09 -8.92
C VAL A 911 20.33 -1.63 -7.48
N PRO A 912 20.10 -2.94 -7.21
CA PRO A 912 20.29 -3.48 -5.87
C PRO A 912 21.78 -3.39 -5.47
N TYR A 913 22.04 -3.01 -4.22
CA TYR A 913 23.38 -3.01 -3.64
C TYR A 913 23.63 -4.30 -2.86
N TYR A 914 22.68 -4.68 -1.99
CA TYR A 914 22.77 -5.88 -1.16
C TYR A 914 21.98 -7.04 -1.76
N GLY A 915 22.63 -8.19 -1.91
CA GLY A 915 21.99 -9.43 -2.32
C GLY A 915 21.26 -10.18 -1.20
N ALA A 916 21.22 -9.63 0.02
CA ALA A 916 20.50 -10.20 1.16
C ALA A 916 20.09 -9.09 2.12
N TYR A 917 18.96 -9.26 2.80
CA TYR A 917 18.43 -8.23 3.71
C TYR A 917 19.30 -8.01 4.95
N ASP A 918 19.96 -9.06 5.47
CA ASP A 918 20.81 -8.99 6.66
C ASP A 918 22.27 -8.60 6.35
N ALA A 919 22.60 -8.42 5.07
CA ALA A 919 23.88 -7.90 4.64
C ALA A 919 24.04 -6.42 5.01
N GLY A 920 25.25 -6.06 5.45
CA GLY A 920 25.59 -4.69 5.87
C GLY A 920 25.08 -4.31 7.27
N LEU A 921 24.24 -5.13 7.89
CA LEU A 921 23.73 -4.87 9.25
C LEU A 921 24.81 -5.04 10.31
N SER A 922 24.70 -4.24 11.38
CA SER A 922 25.45 -4.41 12.61
C SER A 922 25.18 -5.78 13.24
N THR A 923 26.02 -6.23 14.18
CA THR A 923 25.80 -7.50 14.88
C THR A 923 24.45 -7.54 15.61
N GLU A 924 24.07 -6.44 16.25
CA GLU A 924 22.82 -6.34 17.00
C GLU A 924 21.60 -6.39 16.08
N ASP A 925 21.58 -5.54 15.04
CA ASP A 925 20.49 -5.50 14.06
C ASP A 925 20.35 -6.85 13.32
N ARG A 926 21.47 -7.52 13.02
CA ARG A 926 21.46 -8.84 12.40
C ARG A 926 20.82 -9.89 13.31
N LEU A 927 21.07 -9.86 14.61
CA LEU A 927 20.44 -10.78 15.56
C LEU A 927 18.91 -10.59 15.62
N LEU A 928 18.45 -9.33 15.58
CA LEU A 928 17.02 -9.02 15.53
C LEU A 928 16.39 -9.53 14.22
N TYR A 929 17.03 -9.28 13.07
CA TYR A 929 16.54 -9.80 11.80
C TYR A 929 16.49 -11.34 11.79
N GLN A 930 17.56 -11.99 12.28
CA GLN A 930 17.66 -13.45 12.38
C GLN A 930 16.62 -14.06 13.32
N HIS A 931 16.18 -13.33 14.35
CA HIS A 931 15.07 -13.77 15.21
C HIS A 931 13.79 -14.03 14.40
N PHE A 932 13.39 -13.06 13.57
CA PHE A 932 12.20 -13.17 12.71
C PHE A 932 12.41 -14.14 11.55
N ALA A 933 13.59 -14.16 10.93
CA ALA A 933 13.91 -15.18 9.92
C ALA A 933 13.82 -16.60 10.48
N SER A 934 14.34 -16.83 11.69
CA SER A 934 14.19 -18.13 12.37
C SER A 934 12.74 -18.43 12.76
N LYS A 935 11.93 -17.41 13.09
CA LYS A 935 10.49 -17.56 13.33
C LYS A 935 9.77 -18.04 12.07
N ARG A 936 10.09 -17.46 10.91
CA ARG A 936 9.60 -17.88 9.59
C ARG A 936 9.86 -19.36 9.35
N GLU A 937 11.10 -19.81 9.57
CA GLU A 937 11.50 -21.22 9.38
C GLU A 937 10.66 -22.15 10.27
N ARG A 938 10.59 -21.88 11.57
CA ARG A 938 9.80 -22.69 12.52
C ARG A 938 8.32 -22.79 12.15
N LEU A 939 7.70 -21.68 11.73
CA LEU A 939 6.29 -21.67 11.33
C LEU A 939 6.06 -22.35 9.97
N SER A 940 7.07 -22.41 9.11
CA SER A 940 7.04 -23.14 7.85
C SER A 940 7.26 -24.66 7.99
N GLU A 941 8.04 -25.11 8.98
CA GLU A 941 8.21 -26.55 9.26
C GLU A 941 6.91 -27.20 9.78
N GLY A 942 6.00 -26.40 10.36
CA GLY A 942 4.68 -26.82 10.84
C GLY A 942 3.66 -27.23 9.76
N TYR A 943 4.01 -27.18 8.46
CA TYR A 943 3.18 -27.74 7.38
C TYR A 943 3.23 -29.27 7.29
N ALA A 944 4.13 -29.92 8.03
CA ALA A 944 4.09 -31.37 8.19
C ALA A 944 3.00 -31.74 9.22
N PRO A 945 2.14 -32.75 8.95
CA PRO A 945 1.08 -33.13 9.87
C PRO A 945 1.68 -33.47 11.23
N ALA A 946 1.47 -32.59 12.21
CA ALA A 946 1.78 -32.89 13.59
C ALA A 946 0.96 -34.11 13.98
N ALA A 947 1.63 -35.18 14.41
CA ALA A 947 0.96 -36.34 14.94
C ALA A 947 0.03 -35.88 16.07
N VAL A 948 -1.27 -36.08 15.86
CA VAL A 948 -2.30 -35.88 16.87
C VAL A 948 -1.84 -36.57 18.15
N ASN A 949 -1.80 -35.79 19.24
CA ASN A 949 -1.32 -36.13 20.59
C ASN A 949 0.19 -35.95 20.84
N GLN A 950 0.60 -34.76 21.27
CA GLN A 950 1.32 -34.61 22.55
C GLN A 950 0.88 -33.32 23.26
N PRO A 951 0.83 -33.31 24.61
CA PRO A 951 0.11 -32.31 25.42
C PRO A 951 0.74 -30.92 25.43
#